data_AF-A0A0G9L938-F1
#
_entry.id   AF-A0A0G9L938-F1
#
_cell.length_a   1.000
_cell.length_b   1.000
_cell.length_c   1.000
_cell.angle_alpha   90.00
_cell.angle_beta   90.00
_cell.angle_gamma   90.00
#
_symmetry.space_group_name_H-M   'P 1'
#
loop_
_entity.id
_entity.type
_entity.pdbx_description
1 polymer ?
#
loop_
_entity_poly.entity_id
_entity_poly.type
_entity_poly.pdbx_seq_one_letter_code
_entity_poly.pdbx_strand_id
1 'polypeptide(L)'
;MKTVNASSNVQVKLGIDNLDKNLDIFEGKKVGLITNPSGVDSNFTSSIDVLYEKTNLTTLFAAEHGIRGNAQAGDSVGNEVDEVTKLPVHSLYGATKKPTAEMLQNVDILAYDMQDVGARFYTYINTLAYAMEACAENDKTFVVFDRPNPIGGEVQGNLLNIDYSSFVGMYPIVQRYGMTVGEYAKFINEEFNINCKLEVVEMEGWTRDMYYDETGLDTWVMPSPNMPTLTTSIVYTGTCVFEGTNVSEGRGTTRPFELIGAPWIDPMNLSNELNSLGLPGVKFRAASFTPTFSKYSAADKANYPTGKNQVCGGVQLYVTDRDKFNAVKTGYAMLYTIRDMYPEKFQYLSTNFIDKLTGNSYVREGKYTLEELYSIVDNESNDFKTKTEKYYIYKASNKNEDDNNSTKLGIDNIDNNLEIFKDKRVGLITNPSGIDSNFKSSIDVLYEKTNLTALFAAEHGIRGYAQAGDGVGNEVDNITKLPVYSLYGTTKKPTTEMLQNVDILAYDMQDVGARFYTYINTLAYAMEACAENNKTFVVFDRPNPIASEVQGNLLDTEFSSFVGMYPIVQRYGLTVGEYAQYINDKFNINCDLKVVKMSGWSQDMYYDETGLDTWVMPSPNMPTLDTALVYTGTCVFEGTNVSEGRGTTRPFELIGAPWINPIDLANELNSLNLPGVKFRAASFTPQFSKYSALDTANYPTGKNQVCGGVQLYVTDRDNFNGVKTGYAMLYTVRDMYPDKFQYLSTNFIDKLTGNSYVREGKYTLEELYEIVDKESEEFKAEIENYRIYIPEEPINNVPVITANDKTIKLNEDFNPLKDVTAYDDEDGDLTASIKVEENTVDTSKAGEYIVNYSVSDSEGASTSKKINVTVIKDNEDDNNGNTNNNSGSLPQTGSNVNGSLLLIIISLCMIYMGKVILENKSKKVIDKK
;
A
#
# COMPACT_ATOMS: atom_id res chain seq x y z
N MET A 1 -17.80 20.58 0.73
CA MET A 1 -18.33 19.28 0.24
C MET A 1 -17.35 18.72 -0.77
N LYS A 2 -16.80 17.50 -0.60
CA LYS A 2 -16.00 16.88 -1.66
C LYS A 2 -16.96 16.31 -2.71
N THR A 3 -16.99 16.90 -3.89
CA THR A 3 -17.42 16.25 -5.12
C THR A 3 -16.51 15.06 -5.33
N VAL A 4 -16.90 13.92 -4.77
CA VAL A 4 -16.38 12.63 -5.18
C VAL A 4 -16.74 12.55 -6.66
N ASN A 5 -15.71 12.61 -7.51
CA ASN A 5 -15.82 12.08 -8.85
C ASN A 5 -16.31 10.64 -8.66
N ALA A 6 -17.62 10.43 -8.88
CA ALA A 6 -18.16 9.13 -9.13
C ALA A 6 -17.60 8.68 -10.48
N SER A 7 -16.30 8.33 -10.53
CA SER A 7 -15.88 7.29 -11.44
C SER A 7 -16.78 6.12 -11.07
N SER A 8 -17.66 5.72 -11.98
CA SER A 8 -18.51 4.56 -11.81
C SER A 8 -17.69 3.44 -11.14
N ASN A 9 -18.00 3.09 -9.89
CA ASN A 9 -17.36 1.97 -9.19
C ASN A 9 -17.70 0.70 -9.99
N VAL A 10 -16.88 0.38 -11.00
CA VAL A 10 -16.98 -0.87 -11.73
C VAL A 10 -16.42 -1.93 -10.81
N GLN A 11 -17.29 -2.54 -10.02
CA GLN A 11 -16.94 -3.75 -9.30
C GLN A 11 -16.90 -4.90 -10.32
N VAL A 12 -15.70 -5.41 -10.58
CA VAL A 12 -15.52 -6.61 -11.42
C VAL A 12 -16.27 -7.77 -10.79
N LYS A 13 -17.04 -8.51 -11.60
CA LYS A 13 -17.62 -9.79 -11.19
C LYS A 13 -16.74 -10.91 -11.70
N LEU A 14 -16.27 -11.75 -10.79
CA LEU A 14 -15.45 -12.91 -11.08
C LEU A 14 -16.26 -13.97 -11.85
N GLY A 15 -15.58 -14.92 -12.48
CA GLY A 15 -16.26 -16.05 -13.12
C GLY A 15 -17.17 -16.79 -12.13
N ILE A 16 -16.74 -16.98 -10.88
CA ILE A 16 -17.54 -17.65 -9.85
C ILE A 16 -18.79 -16.84 -9.44
N ASP A 17 -18.73 -15.50 -9.45
CA ASP A 17 -19.90 -14.64 -9.21
C ASP A 17 -20.97 -14.81 -10.30
N ASN A 18 -20.55 -15.25 -11.49
CA ASN A 18 -21.43 -15.50 -12.62
C ASN A 18 -21.96 -16.94 -12.68
N LEU A 19 -21.74 -17.77 -11.65
CA LEU A 19 -22.20 -19.17 -11.63
C LEU A 19 -23.71 -19.31 -11.90
N ASP A 20 -24.55 -18.48 -11.30
CA ASP A 20 -26.02 -18.59 -11.43
C ASP A 20 -26.50 -18.44 -12.88
N LYS A 21 -25.78 -17.68 -13.70
CA LYS A 21 -26.07 -17.51 -15.13
C LYS A 21 -25.63 -18.69 -15.98
N ASN A 22 -24.84 -19.60 -15.42
CA ASN A 22 -24.14 -20.69 -16.11
C ASN A 22 -24.38 -22.07 -15.44
N LEU A 23 -25.45 -22.20 -14.64
CA LEU A 23 -25.78 -23.45 -13.93
C LEU A 23 -26.13 -24.60 -14.87
N ASP A 24 -26.59 -24.28 -16.08
CA ASP A 24 -26.91 -25.25 -17.14
C ASP A 24 -25.69 -26.09 -17.55
N ILE A 25 -24.48 -25.55 -17.43
CA ILE A 25 -23.23 -26.30 -17.65
C ILE A 25 -23.14 -27.50 -16.68
N PHE A 26 -23.63 -27.35 -15.45
CA PHE A 26 -23.44 -28.30 -14.35
C PHE A 26 -24.64 -29.23 -14.12
N GLU A 27 -25.77 -29.03 -14.81
CA GLU A 27 -27.01 -29.73 -14.54
C GLU A 27 -26.88 -31.26 -14.73
N GLY A 28 -27.17 -32.02 -13.66
CA GLY A 28 -27.08 -33.48 -13.66
C GLY A 28 -25.66 -34.05 -13.75
N LYS A 29 -24.61 -33.24 -13.61
CA LYS A 29 -23.20 -33.64 -13.68
C LYS A 29 -22.58 -33.78 -12.30
N LYS A 30 -21.65 -34.73 -12.13
CA LYS A 30 -20.78 -34.77 -10.95
C LYS A 30 -19.62 -33.80 -11.13
N VAL A 31 -19.46 -32.89 -10.18
CA VAL A 31 -18.49 -31.79 -10.27
C VAL A 31 -17.25 -32.12 -9.43
N GLY A 32 -16.08 -32.02 -10.06
CA GLY A 32 -14.80 -31.91 -9.38
C GLY A 32 -14.35 -30.45 -9.35
N LEU A 33 -13.65 -30.02 -8.30
CA LEU A 33 -13.13 -28.64 -8.21
C LEU A 33 -11.64 -28.63 -7.90
N ILE A 34 -10.85 -27.98 -8.76
CA ILE A 34 -9.48 -27.55 -8.46
C ILE A 34 -9.54 -26.15 -7.89
N THR A 35 -9.16 -26.00 -6.62
CA THR A 35 -9.17 -24.70 -5.94
C THR A 35 -8.14 -24.63 -4.82
N ASN A 36 -8.06 -23.46 -4.18
CA ASN A 36 -7.23 -23.15 -3.03
C ASN A 36 -7.89 -22.00 -2.25
N PRO A 37 -7.26 -21.42 -1.20
CA PRO A 37 -7.86 -20.31 -0.44
C PRO A 37 -8.22 -19.05 -1.22
N SER A 38 -7.62 -18.82 -2.40
CA SER A 38 -7.95 -17.68 -3.26
C SER A 38 -9.22 -17.89 -4.09
N GLY A 39 -9.72 -19.13 -4.16
CA GLY A 39 -11.01 -19.47 -4.75
C GLY A 39 -12.16 -19.02 -3.86
N VAL A 40 -12.43 -17.72 -3.87
CA VAL A 40 -13.56 -17.08 -3.21
C VAL A 40 -14.32 -16.18 -4.17
N ASP A 41 -15.62 -16.02 -3.94
CA ASP A 41 -16.47 -15.06 -4.63
C ASP A 41 -16.23 -13.62 -4.12
N SER A 42 -16.89 -12.64 -4.75
CA SER A 42 -16.83 -11.22 -4.32
C SER A 42 -17.30 -10.97 -2.89
N ASN A 43 -17.99 -11.94 -2.27
CA ASN A 43 -18.46 -11.87 -0.89
C ASN A 43 -17.52 -12.57 0.12
N PHE A 44 -16.40 -13.16 -0.34
CA PHE A 44 -15.46 -14.02 0.40
C PHE A 44 -15.97 -15.43 0.72
N THR A 45 -17.04 -15.87 0.06
CA THR A 45 -17.51 -17.26 0.18
C THR A 45 -16.61 -18.16 -0.65
N SER A 46 -16.14 -19.26 -0.08
CA SER A 46 -15.29 -20.19 -0.82
C SER A 46 -16.04 -20.83 -1.98
N SER A 47 -15.37 -20.99 -3.12
CA SER A 47 -15.92 -21.68 -4.28
C SER A 47 -16.24 -23.14 -4.01
N ILE A 48 -15.63 -23.74 -2.97
CA ILE A 48 -16.03 -25.04 -2.43
C ILE A 48 -17.48 -24.98 -1.95
N ASP A 49 -17.81 -24.00 -1.11
CA ASP A 49 -19.13 -23.87 -0.48
C ASP A 49 -20.18 -23.45 -1.51
N VAL A 50 -19.84 -22.50 -2.40
CA VAL A 50 -20.71 -22.06 -3.49
C VAL A 50 -21.10 -23.22 -4.40
N LEU A 51 -20.15 -24.04 -4.83
CA LEU A 51 -20.43 -25.19 -5.71
C LEU A 51 -21.07 -26.35 -4.96
N TYR A 52 -20.76 -26.56 -3.69
CA TYR A 52 -21.40 -27.60 -2.87
C TYR A 52 -22.88 -27.32 -2.66
N GLU A 53 -23.26 -26.05 -2.48
CA GLU A 53 -24.66 -25.65 -2.32
C GLU A 53 -25.43 -25.70 -3.65
N LYS A 54 -24.82 -25.23 -4.74
CA LYS A 54 -25.53 -24.99 -6.01
C LYS A 54 -25.37 -26.10 -7.05
N THR A 55 -24.44 -27.04 -6.86
CA THR A 55 -24.15 -28.11 -7.82
C THR A 55 -23.97 -29.46 -7.11
N ASN A 56 -23.76 -30.53 -7.88
CA ASN A 56 -23.43 -31.84 -7.33
C ASN A 56 -21.90 -32.00 -7.22
N LEU A 57 -21.28 -31.25 -6.31
CA LEU A 57 -19.84 -31.32 -6.01
C LEU A 57 -19.49 -32.62 -5.29
N THR A 58 -18.58 -33.41 -5.87
CA THR A 58 -18.24 -34.75 -5.38
C THR A 58 -16.77 -34.94 -5.03
N THR A 59 -15.87 -34.08 -5.51
CA THR A 59 -14.41 -34.29 -5.36
C THR A 59 -13.67 -32.96 -5.42
N LEU A 60 -12.67 -32.80 -4.55
CA LEU A 60 -11.79 -31.64 -4.50
C LEU A 60 -10.37 -32.01 -4.93
N PHE A 61 -9.67 -31.05 -5.50
CA PHE A 61 -8.29 -31.19 -5.98
C PHE A 61 -7.48 -30.00 -5.48
N ALA A 62 -6.41 -30.29 -4.74
CA ALA A 62 -5.51 -29.29 -4.19
C ALA A 62 -4.27 -29.14 -5.06
N ALA A 63 -3.94 -27.90 -5.45
CA ALA A 63 -2.68 -27.59 -6.12
C ALA A 63 -1.52 -27.48 -5.10
N GLU A 64 -0.42 -26.84 -5.51
CA GLU A 64 0.66 -26.45 -4.59
C GLU A 64 0.09 -25.63 -3.41
N HIS A 65 0.58 -25.89 -2.20
CA HIS A 65 0.16 -25.32 -0.90
C HIS A 65 -1.09 -25.92 -0.23
N GLY A 66 -1.83 -26.80 -0.91
CA GLY A 66 -2.96 -27.55 -0.35
C GLY A 66 -4.30 -26.80 -0.42
N ILE A 67 -5.42 -27.50 -0.13
CA ILE A 67 -6.78 -26.97 -0.35
C ILE A 67 -7.10 -25.79 0.56
N ARG A 68 -6.56 -25.78 1.79
CA ARG A 68 -6.68 -24.68 2.75
C ARG A 68 -5.40 -23.83 2.89
N GLY A 69 -4.39 -24.05 2.04
CA GLY A 69 -3.20 -23.19 1.86
C GLY A 69 -2.20 -23.12 3.01
N ASN A 70 -2.10 -24.17 3.84
CA ASN A 70 -1.27 -24.20 5.04
C ASN A 70 0.18 -24.70 4.83
N ALA A 71 0.56 -25.15 3.62
CA ALA A 71 1.88 -25.70 3.31
C ALA A 71 2.83 -24.70 2.60
N GLN A 72 4.13 -24.75 2.90
CA GLN A 72 5.14 -23.87 2.27
C GLN A 72 5.48 -24.31 0.84
N ALA A 73 6.20 -23.47 0.09
CA ALA A 73 6.67 -23.81 -1.26
C ALA A 73 7.59 -25.04 -1.22
N GLY A 74 7.32 -26.02 -2.09
CA GLY A 74 8.04 -27.28 -2.13
C GLY A 74 7.62 -28.34 -1.09
N ASP A 75 6.71 -28.03 -0.15
CA ASP A 75 6.21 -29.00 0.83
C ASP A 75 5.29 -30.05 0.17
N SER A 76 5.31 -31.28 0.69
CA SER A 76 4.40 -32.34 0.23
C SER A 76 2.99 -32.15 0.81
N VAL A 77 1.98 -32.13 -0.06
CA VAL A 77 0.56 -32.18 0.33
C VAL A 77 0.02 -33.57 -0.04
N GLY A 78 -0.67 -34.22 0.89
CA GLY A 78 -1.26 -35.56 0.71
C GLY A 78 -2.74 -35.52 0.32
N ASN A 79 -3.34 -36.69 0.09
CA ASN A 79 -4.79 -36.81 -0.01
C ASN A 79 -5.44 -36.65 1.37
N GLU A 80 -6.57 -35.98 1.42
CA GLU A 80 -7.30 -35.70 2.67
C GLU A 80 -8.82 -35.76 2.45
N VAL A 81 -9.59 -35.50 3.51
CA VAL A 81 -11.05 -35.36 3.46
C VAL A 81 -11.38 -33.96 3.97
N ASP A 82 -12.14 -33.20 3.19
CA ASP A 82 -12.53 -31.85 3.59
C ASP A 82 -13.43 -31.91 4.84
N GLU A 83 -13.11 -31.10 5.84
CA GLU A 83 -13.76 -31.19 7.14
C GLU A 83 -15.23 -30.77 7.12
N VAL A 84 -15.64 -29.87 6.21
CA VAL A 84 -17.02 -29.36 6.13
C VAL A 84 -17.86 -30.25 5.23
N THR A 85 -17.46 -30.36 3.97
CA THR A 85 -18.23 -31.05 2.92
C THR A 85 -18.11 -32.57 3.00
N LYS A 86 -17.11 -33.08 3.75
CA LYS A 86 -16.72 -34.51 3.83
C LYS A 86 -16.31 -35.11 2.49
N LEU A 87 -16.00 -34.27 1.51
CA LEU A 87 -15.57 -34.70 0.19
C LEU A 87 -14.10 -35.15 0.19
N PRO A 88 -13.73 -36.12 -0.67
CA PRO A 88 -12.33 -36.47 -0.89
C PRO A 88 -11.57 -35.31 -1.52
N VAL A 89 -10.34 -35.08 -1.04
CA VAL A 89 -9.39 -34.10 -1.57
C VAL A 89 -8.17 -34.84 -2.13
N HIS A 90 -7.88 -34.64 -3.42
CA HIS A 90 -6.71 -35.20 -4.09
C HIS A 90 -5.61 -34.16 -4.26
N SER A 91 -4.38 -34.50 -3.89
CA SER A 91 -3.23 -33.63 -4.13
C SER A 91 -2.75 -33.74 -5.59
N LEU A 92 -2.63 -32.59 -6.26
CA LEU A 92 -2.03 -32.41 -7.59
C LEU A 92 -0.62 -31.82 -7.48
N TYR A 93 0.11 -32.15 -6.41
CA TYR A 93 1.48 -31.74 -6.19
C TYR A 93 2.40 -32.92 -5.84
N GLY A 94 3.72 -32.73 -5.97
CA GLY A 94 4.70 -33.78 -5.70
C GLY A 94 4.71 -34.87 -6.78
N ALA A 95 4.42 -36.12 -6.39
CA ALA A 95 4.48 -37.28 -7.30
C ALA A 95 3.37 -37.27 -8.37
N THR A 96 2.22 -36.68 -8.05
CA THR A 96 1.03 -36.65 -8.92
C THR A 96 0.69 -35.19 -9.21
N LYS A 97 1.04 -34.70 -10.40
CA LYS A 97 0.74 -33.31 -10.82
C LYS A 97 -0.44 -33.19 -11.80
N LYS A 98 -0.77 -34.31 -12.43
CA LYS A 98 -1.84 -34.47 -13.40
C LYS A 98 -2.91 -35.39 -12.79
N PRO A 99 -4.20 -35.02 -12.80
CA PRO A 99 -5.27 -35.90 -12.33
C PRO A 99 -5.20 -37.26 -13.03
N THR A 100 -5.30 -38.34 -12.27
CA THR A 100 -5.33 -39.70 -12.84
C THR A 100 -6.77 -40.07 -13.24
N ALA A 101 -6.92 -41.06 -14.12
CA ALA A 101 -8.24 -41.60 -14.48
C ALA A 101 -9.05 -42.07 -13.24
N GLU A 102 -8.36 -42.61 -12.23
CA GLU A 102 -8.98 -43.04 -10.96
C GLU A 102 -9.53 -41.85 -10.17
N MET A 103 -8.77 -40.74 -10.08
CA MET A 103 -9.23 -39.52 -9.43
C MET A 103 -10.44 -38.90 -10.14
N LEU A 104 -10.54 -39.09 -11.47
CA LEU A 104 -11.63 -38.57 -12.29
C LEU A 104 -12.84 -39.52 -12.42
N GLN A 105 -12.83 -40.69 -11.78
CA GLN A 105 -13.89 -41.69 -11.95
C GLN A 105 -15.28 -41.20 -11.54
N ASN A 106 -15.33 -40.32 -10.53
CA ASN A 106 -16.56 -39.74 -9.97
C ASN A 106 -16.78 -38.30 -10.44
N VAL A 107 -16.10 -37.86 -11.49
CA VAL A 107 -16.18 -36.49 -12.01
C VAL A 107 -16.62 -36.54 -13.48
N ASP A 108 -17.66 -35.80 -13.83
CA ASP A 108 -18.09 -35.59 -15.22
C ASP A 108 -17.55 -34.26 -15.76
N ILE A 109 -17.52 -33.24 -14.88
CA ILE A 109 -17.01 -31.90 -15.14
C ILE A 109 -15.99 -31.53 -14.07
N LEU A 110 -14.80 -31.11 -14.50
CA LEU A 110 -13.76 -30.60 -13.61
C LEU A 110 -13.68 -29.07 -13.73
N ALA A 111 -14.07 -28.38 -12.67
CA ALA A 111 -13.99 -26.93 -12.56
C ALA A 111 -12.62 -26.49 -12.00
N TYR A 112 -12.18 -25.31 -12.40
CA TYR A 112 -10.98 -24.63 -11.92
C TYR A 112 -11.34 -23.24 -11.43
N ASP A 113 -10.97 -22.92 -10.19
CA ASP A 113 -11.11 -21.58 -9.63
C ASP A 113 -9.97 -21.26 -8.64
N MET A 114 -8.94 -20.58 -9.12
CA MET A 114 -7.79 -20.10 -8.31
C MET A 114 -7.23 -18.81 -8.91
N GLN A 115 -6.82 -17.87 -8.05
CA GLN A 115 -6.13 -16.65 -8.46
C GLN A 115 -4.68 -16.97 -8.86
N ASP A 116 -4.33 -16.69 -10.11
CA ASP A 116 -2.93 -16.69 -10.60
C ASP A 116 -2.26 -15.32 -10.34
N VAL A 117 -0.95 -15.21 -10.63
CA VAL A 117 -0.13 -14.01 -10.38
C VAL A 117 0.42 -13.37 -11.68
N GLY A 118 0.04 -13.90 -12.85
CA GLY A 118 0.48 -13.41 -14.15
C GLY A 118 1.91 -13.82 -14.54
N ALA A 119 2.46 -14.86 -13.91
CA ALA A 119 3.84 -15.31 -14.11
C ALA A 119 3.95 -16.75 -14.62
N ARG A 120 4.79 -17.00 -15.64
CA ARG A 120 5.02 -18.33 -16.26
C ARG A 120 5.44 -19.41 -15.26
N PHE A 121 6.27 -19.03 -14.30
CA PHE A 121 6.84 -19.95 -13.31
C PHE A 121 5.97 -20.11 -12.06
N TYR A 122 4.83 -19.41 -11.98
CA TYR A 122 3.81 -19.71 -10.99
C TYR A 122 3.01 -20.94 -11.44
N THR A 123 3.00 -21.99 -10.62
CA THR A 123 2.66 -23.35 -11.09
C THR A 123 1.17 -23.58 -11.33
N TYR A 124 0.30 -22.64 -10.96
CA TYR A 124 -1.16 -22.80 -11.06
C TYR A 124 -1.67 -22.93 -12.49
N ILE A 125 -1.08 -22.19 -13.43
CA ILE A 125 -1.36 -22.35 -14.87
C ILE A 125 -0.86 -23.68 -15.44
N ASN A 126 0.18 -24.27 -14.82
CA ASN A 126 0.71 -25.58 -15.21
C ASN A 126 -0.17 -26.72 -14.63
N THR A 127 -0.72 -26.55 -13.42
CA THR A 127 -1.77 -27.44 -12.89
C THR A 127 -3.04 -27.39 -13.76
N LEU A 128 -3.46 -26.20 -14.19
CA LEU A 128 -4.57 -26.02 -15.13
C LEU A 128 -4.32 -26.80 -16.43
N ALA A 129 -3.14 -26.65 -17.03
CA ALA A 129 -2.77 -27.35 -18.25
C ALA A 129 -2.82 -28.88 -18.10
N TYR A 130 -2.20 -29.43 -17.06
CA TYR A 130 -2.26 -30.88 -16.81
C TYR A 130 -3.68 -31.39 -16.58
N ALA A 131 -4.52 -30.62 -15.88
CA ALA A 131 -5.91 -30.97 -15.67
C ALA A 131 -6.71 -30.96 -16.99
N MET A 132 -6.47 -29.99 -17.87
CA MET A 132 -7.07 -29.97 -19.21
C MET A 132 -6.66 -31.18 -20.04
N GLU A 133 -5.37 -31.55 -20.04
CA GLU A 133 -4.90 -32.77 -20.71
C GLU A 133 -5.56 -34.02 -20.14
N ALA A 134 -5.67 -34.13 -18.81
CA ALA A 134 -6.31 -35.28 -18.17
C ALA A 134 -7.81 -35.35 -18.52
N CYS A 135 -8.50 -34.22 -18.59
CA CYS A 135 -9.89 -34.15 -19.02
C CYS A 135 -10.05 -34.57 -20.49
N ALA A 136 -9.15 -34.13 -21.39
CA ALA A 136 -9.16 -34.55 -22.78
C ALA A 136 -8.94 -36.07 -22.92
N GLU A 137 -8.00 -36.64 -22.17
CA GLU A 137 -7.69 -38.08 -22.16
C GLU A 137 -8.85 -38.95 -21.62
N ASN A 138 -9.69 -38.40 -20.75
CA ASN A 138 -10.76 -39.12 -20.06
C ASN A 138 -12.18 -38.68 -20.47
N ASP A 139 -12.30 -37.95 -21.59
CA ASP A 139 -13.56 -37.44 -22.14
C ASP A 139 -14.39 -36.60 -21.15
N LYS A 140 -13.73 -35.79 -20.31
CA LYS A 140 -14.34 -34.90 -19.32
C LYS A 140 -14.45 -33.48 -19.85
N THR A 141 -15.43 -32.73 -19.34
CA THR A 141 -15.52 -31.29 -19.59
C THR A 141 -14.67 -30.56 -18.57
N PHE A 142 -13.94 -29.54 -18.99
CA PHE A 142 -13.15 -28.67 -18.12
C PHE A 142 -13.76 -27.28 -18.12
N VAL A 143 -14.05 -26.74 -16.93
CA VAL A 143 -14.65 -25.41 -16.76
C VAL A 143 -13.68 -24.51 -16.02
N VAL A 144 -13.39 -23.33 -16.56
CA VAL A 144 -12.60 -22.30 -15.87
C VAL A 144 -13.51 -21.18 -15.41
N PHE A 145 -13.58 -20.95 -14.10
CA PHE A 145 -14.10 -19.69 -13.57
C PHE A 145 -12.99 -18.65 -13.69
N ASP A 146 -13.14 -17.73 -14.64
CA ASP A 146 -12.06 -16.81 -14.96
C ASP A 146 -11.83 -15.78 -13.85
N ARG A 147 -10.58 -15.31 -13.73
CA ARG A 147 -10.13 -14.36 -12.72
C ARG A 147 -9.22 -13.29 -13.31
N PRO A 148 -9.13 -12.10 -12.70
CA PRO A 148 -8.24 -11.04 -13.17
C PRO A 148 -6.80 -11.55 -13.23
N ASN A 149 -6.07 -11.20 -14.30
CA ASN A 149 -4.62 -11.20 -14.19
C ASN A 149 -4.27 -10.01 -13.29
N PRO A 150 -3.67 -10.22 -12.10
CA PRO A 150 -3.58 -9.16 -11.11
C PRO A 150 -2.62 -8.04 -11.52
N ILE A 151 -1.74 -8.33 -12.48
CA ILE A 151 -0.79 -7.39 -13.05
C ILE A 151 -1.19 -7.00 -14.48
N GLY A 152 -2.48 -7.04 -14.82
CA GLY A 152 -3.00 -6.63 -16.11
C GLY A 152 -2.57 -7.50 -17.29
N GLY A 153 -2.88 -7.03 -18.49
CA GLY A 153 -2.70 -7.71 -19.77
C GLY A 153 -1.40 -7.37 -20.50
N GLU A 154 -0.45 -6.73 -19.83
CA GLU A 154 0.87 -6.43 -20.40
C GLU A 154 1.75 -7.68 -20.52
N VAL A 155 2.59 -7.71 -21.54
CA VAL A 155 3.42 -8.86 -21.93
C VAL A 155 4.89 -8.48 -21.80
N GLN A 156 5.65 -9.22 -20.98
CA GLN A 156 7.07 -8.96 -20.76
C GLN A 156 7.86 -10.26 -20.61
N GLY A 157 8.98 -10.36 -21.31
CA GLY A 157 9.98 -11.40 -21.14
C GLY A 157 10.35 -12.14 -22.42
N ASN A 158 11.19 -13.15 -22.27
CA ASN A 158 11.61 -14.02 -23.36
C ASN A 158 10.79 -15.32 -23.36
N LEU A 159 10.60 -15.91 -24.53
CA LEU A 159 9.96 -17.19 -24.71
C LEU A 159 10.77 -18.30 -24.04
N LEU A 160 10.04 -19.24 -23.45
CA LEU A 160 10.60 -20.51 -23.01
C LEU A 160 10.99 -21.34 -24.25
N ASN A 161 12.26 -21.73 -24.33
CA ASN A 161 12.68 -22.82 -25.21
C ASN A 161 12.19 -24.14 -24.59
N ILE A 162 11.49 -24.95 -25.39
CA ILE A 162 10.86 -26.21 -24.96
C ILE A 162 11.86 -27.23 -24.40
N ASP A 163 13.15 -27.18 -24.76
CA ASP A 163 14.20 -28.00 -24.16
C ASP A 163 14.35 -27.72 -22.65
N TYR A 164 13.95 -26.53 -22.21
CA TYR A 164 13.91 -26.10 -20.82
C TYR A 164 12.54 -26.25 -20.19
N SER A 165 11.56 -26.87 -20.87
CA SER A 165 10.24 -27.14 -20.29
C SER A 165 10.34 -27.93 -18.98
N SER A 166 9.46 -27.57 -18.03
CA SER A 166 9.34 -28.18 -16.70
C SER A 166 8.02 -27.78 -16.03
N PHE A 167 7.80 -28.19 -14.78
CA PHE A 167 6.59 -27.78 -14.05
C PHE A 167 6.53 -26.29 -13.69
N VAL A 168 7.63 -25.54 -13.81
CA VAL A 168 7.68 -24.07 -13.64
C VAL A 168 7.69 -23.34 -15.00
N GLY A 169 7.21 -24.00 -16.05
CA GLY A 169 7.11 -23.46 -17.39
C GLY A 169 6.99 -24.59 -18.40
N MET A 170 5.75 -24.89 -18.81
CA MET A 170 5.47 -26.02 -19.69
C MET A 170 5.50 -25.65 -21.18
N TYR A 171 4.93 -24.50 -21.53
CA TYR A 171 4.73 -24.05 -22.91
C TYR A 171 5.60 -22.83 -23.25
N PRO A 172 5.92 -22.61 -24.55
CA PRO A 172 6.68 -21.45 -25.02
C PRO A 172 5.88 -20.14 -24.86
N ILE A 173 5.81 -19.67 -23.62
CA ILE A 173 5.25 -18.38 -23.21
C ILE A 173 6.34 -17.53 -22.55
N VAL A 174 6.15 -16.22 -22.51
CA VAL A 174 7.07 -15.28 -21.82
C VAL A 174 6.84 -15.26 -20.30
N GLN A 175 7.74 -14.64 -19.52
CA GLN A 175 7.64 -14.58 -18.05
C GLN A 175 6.34 -13.93 -17.56
N ARG A 176 6.03 -12.71 -18.01
CA ARG A 176 4.74 -12.02 -17.76
C ARG A 176 3.90 -12.19 -19.01
N TYR A 177 2.99 -13.16 -19.00
CA TYR A 177 2.31 -13.64 -20.21
C TYR A 177 1.05 -12.84 -20.56
N GLY A 178 0.58 -11.96 -19.68
CA GLY A 178 -0.46 -10.98 -19.96
C GLY A 178 -1.83 -11.55 -20.31
N MET A 179 -2.21 -12.75 -19.84
CA MET A 179 -3.55 -13.31 -20.07
C MET A 179 -4.23 -13.61 -18.74
N THR A 180 -5.57 -13.65 -18.72
CA THR A 180 -6.30 -14.31 -17.63
C THR A 180 -6.11 -15.83 -17.69
N VAL A 181 -6.51 -16.56 -16.64
CA VAL A 181 -6.44 -18.03 -16.65
C VAL A 181 -7.37 -18.65 -17.70
N GLY A 182 -8.52 -18.02 -17.97
CA GLY A 182 -9.45 -18.41 -19.03
C GLY A 182 -8.90 -18.15 -20.43
N GLU A 183 -8.30 -16.98 -20.68
CA GLU A 183 -7.60 -16.66 -21.93
C GLU A 183 -6.42 -17.62 -22.16
N TYR A 184 -5.63 -17.90 -21.12
CA TYR A 184 -4.53 -18.87 -21.18
C TYR A 184 -5.03 -20.28 -21.50
N ALA A 185 -6.12 -20.74 -20.87
CA ALA A 185 -6.74 -22.04 -21.17
C ALA A 185 -7.14 -22.16 -22.64
N LYS A 186 -7.80 -21.13 -23.20
CA LYS A 186 -8.15 -21.08 -24.64
C LYS A 186 -6.90 -21.14 -25.52
N PHE A 187 -5.87 -20.33 -25.19
CA PHE A 187 -4.60 -20.30 -25.91
C PHE A 187 -3.93 -21.68 -25.96
N ILE A 188 -3.75 -22.35 -24.81
CA ILE A 188 -3.03 -23.64 -24.80
C ILE A 188 -3.84 -24.77 -25.42
N ASN A 189 -5.17 -24.72 -25.34
CA ASN A 189 -6.03 -25.75 -25.92
C ASN A 189 -5.88 -25.81 -27.44
N GLU A 190 -5.86 -24.63 -28.09
CA GLU A 190 -5.74 -24.49 -29.54
C GLU A 190 -4.30 -24.63 -30.02
N GLU A 191 -3.35 -23.85 -29.46
CA GLU A 191 -1.98 -23.78 -29.99
C GLU A 191 -1.17 -25.05 -29.73
N PHE A 192 -1.50 -25.81 -28.69
CA PHE A 192 -0.81 -27.06 -28.35
C PHE A 192 -1.68 -28.31 -28.51
N ASN A 193 -2.85 -28.19 -29.16
CA ASN A 193 -3.73 -29.31 -29.51
C ASN A 193 -4.08 -30.20 -28.31
N ILE A 194 -4.38 -29.61 -27.15
CA ILE A 194 -4.85 -30.37 -25.98
C ILE A 194 -6.20 -31.02 -26.30
N ASN A 195 -7.04 -30.36 -27.11
CA ASN A 195 -8.36 -30.84 -27.55
C ASN A 195 -9.32 -31.15 -26.37
N CYS A 196 -9.20 -30.40 -25.28
CA CYS A 196 -10.10 -30.49 -24.13
C CYS A 196 -11.46 -29.86 -24.46
N LYS A 197 -12.56 -30.45 -23.95
CA LYS A 197 -13.89 -29.83 -23.95
C LYS A 197 -13.90 -28.70 -22.92
N LEU A 198 -13.47 -27.52 -23.35
CA LEU A 198 -13.25 -26.36 -22.48
C LEU A 198 -14.45 -25.41 -22.52
N GLU A 199 -14.96 -25.07 -21.33
CA GLU A 199 -15.87 -23.95 -21.11
C GLU A 199 -15.17 -22.90 -20.22
N VAL A 200 -15.37 -21.62 -20.51
CA VAL A 200 -14.84 -20.52 -19.69
C VAL A 200 -16.01 -19.67 -19.23
N VAL A 201 -16.19 -19.57 -17.92
CA VAL A 201 -17.15 -18.64 -17.30
C VAL A 201 -16.44 -17.30 -17.14
N GLU A 202 -16.76 -16.38 -18.03
CA GLU A 202 -16.09 -15.08 -18.17
C GLU A 202 -16.43 -14.13 -17.01
N MET A 203 -15.51 -13.22 -16.73
CA MET A 203 -15.74 -12.10 -15.80
C MET A 203 -16.61 -11.02 -16.45
N GLU A 204 -17.19 -10.14 -15.63
CA GLU A 204 -17.81 -8.90 -16.08
C GLU A 204 -17.03 -7.70 -15.53
N GLY A 205 -16.79 -6.69 -16.38
CA GLY A 205 -16.21 -5.41 -15.98
C GLY A 205 -14.69 -5.33 -15.98
N TRP A 206 -13.96 -6.46 -15.99
CA TRP A 206 -12.49 -6.44 -16.08
C TRP A 206 -12.02 -6.00 -17.47
N THR A 207 -11.03 -5.11 -17.51
CA THR A 207 -10.34 -4.71 -18.73
C THR A 207 -8.85 -5.00 -18.60
N ARG A 208 -8.17 -5.16 -19.75
CA ARG A 208 -6.76 -5.61 -19.76
C ARG A 208 -5.80 -4.64 -19.09
N ASP A 209 -6.15 -3.38 -19.00
CA ASP A 209 -5.40 -2.31 -18.36
C ASP A 209 -5.63 -2.23 -16.84
N MET A 210 -6.54 -3.03 -16.28
CA MET A 210 -6.76 -3.11 -14.84
C MET A 210 -5.70 -3.97 -14.14
N TYR A 211 -5.04 -3.38 -13.16
CA TYR A 211 -4.40 -4.11 -12.07
C TYR A 211 -5.45 -4.55 -11.05
N TYR A 212 -5.10 -5.50 -10.17
CA TYR A 212 -6.05 -6.07 -9.21
C TYR A 212 -6.70 -5.01 -8.30
N ASP A 213 -5.94 -4.01 -7.87
CA ASP A 213 -6.39 -2.90 -7.03
C ASP A 213 -7.37 -1.94 -7.75
N GLU A 214 -7.48 -2.03 -9.08
CA GLU A 214 -8.42 -1.23 -9.88
C GLU A 214 -9.72 -1.99 -10.19
N THR A 215 -9.86 -3.24 -9.71
CA THR A 215 -11.02 -4.09 -10.01
C THR A 215 -12.23 -3.82 -9.12
N GLY A 216 -12.07 -3.02 -8.05
CA GLY A 216 -13.09 -2.88 -7.01
C GLY A 216 -13.35 -4.17 -6.22
N LEU A 217 -12.48 -5.18 -6.34
CA LEU A 217 -12.45 -6.32 -5.42
C LEU A 217 -11.68 -5.84 -4.18
N ASP A 218 -12.41 -5.56 -3.10
CA ASP A 218 -11.91 -4.85 -1.91
C ASP A 218 -10.70 -5.50 -1.22
N THR A 219 -10.23 -6.68 -1.67
CA THR A 219 -9.18 -7.42 -0.99
C THR A 219 -8.44 -8.44 -1.85
N TRP A 220 -7.12 -8.45 -1.70
CA TRP A 220 -6.21 -9.47 -2.22
C TRP A 220 -6.12 -10.68 -1.28
N VAL A 221 -6.72 -11.82 -1.66
CA VAL A 221 -6.52 -13.08 -0.96
C VAL A 221 -5.24 -13.74 -1.47
N MET A 222 -4.20 -13.75 -0.62
CA MET A 222 -2.88 -14.26 -0.97
C MET A 222 -2.95 -15.69 -1.58
N PRO A 223 -2.56 -15.86 -2.86
CA PRO A 223 -2.68 -17.16 -3.52
C PRO A 223 -1.71 -18.21 -2.95
N SER A 224 -0.59 -17.78 -2.37
CA SER A 224 0.37 -18.63 -1.66
C SER A 224 1.04 -17.90 -0.49
N PRO A 225 1.66 -18.63 0.46
CA PRO A 225 2.32 -18.03 1.63
C PRO A 225 3.34 -16.92 1.32
N ASN A 226 4.04 -17.01 0.19
CA ASN A 226 5.06 -16.04 -0.22
C ASN A 226 4.59 -15.12 -1.36
N MET A 227 3.28 -15.04 -1.60
CA MET A 227 2.65 -14.05 -2.47
C MET A 227 1.68 -13.17 -1.65
N PRO A 228 2.19 -12.45 -0.63
CA PRO A 228 1.33 -11.75 0.31
C PRO A 228 0.59 -10.59 -0.35
N THR A 229 1.23 -9.78 -1.20
CA THR A 229 0.68 -8.51 -1.72
C THR A 229 0.64 -8.47 -3.25
N LEU A 230 -0.17 -7.55 -3.81
CA LEU A 230 -0.13 -7.22 -5.23
C LEU A 230 1.26 -6.75 -5.68
N THR A 231 1.94 -5.93 -4.88
CA THR A 231 3.33 -5.49 -5.16
C THR A 231 4.27 -6.68 -5.34
N THR A 232 4.14 -7.72 -4.51
CA THR A 232 4.91 -8.95 -4.67
C THR A 232 4.66 -9.58 -6.05
N SER A 233 3.40 -9.64 -6.51
CA SER A 233 3.03 -10.14 -7.85
C SER A 233 3.67 -9.34 -8.98
N ILE A 234 3.72 -8.01 -8.85
CA ILE A 234 4.30 -7.09 -9.85
C ILE A 234 5.80 -7.38 -10.04
N VAL A 235 6.56 -7.49 -8.95
CA VAL A 235 8.02 -7.69 -9.03
C VAL A 235 8.41 -9.16 -9.31
N TYR A 236 7.57 -10.11 -8.90
CA TYR A 236 7.84 -11.55 -8.95
C TYR A 236 8.25 -12.06 -10.35
N THR A 237 7.62 -11.54 -11.42
CA THR A 237 7.93 -11.90 -12.82
C THR A 237 9.39 -11.62 -13.21
N GLY A 238 10.04 -10.67 -12.53
CA GLY A 238 11.45 -10.36 -12.69
C GLY A 238 12.35 -10.97 -11.62
N THR A 239 11.93 -10.94 -10.35
CA THR A 239 12.80 -11.26 -9.22
C THR A 239 12.82 -12.74 -8.85
N CYS A 240 11.86 -13.55 -9.30
CA CYS A 240 11.87 -15.00 -9.06
C CYS A 240 13.11 -15.70 -9.65
N VAL A 241 13.80 -15.10 -10.64
CA VAL A 241 15.04 -15.64 -11.22
C VAL A 241 16.12 -15.89 -10.16
N PHE A 242 16.11 -15.15 -9.05
CA PHE A 242 17.06 -15.34 -7.95
C PHE A 242 16.91 -16.69 -7.24
N GLU A 243 15.76 -17.38 -7.36
CA GLU A 243 15.61 -18.77 -6.89
C GLU A 243 16.66 -19.70 -7.54
N GLY A 244 17.09 -19.42 -8.77
CA GLY A 244 18.15 -20.15 -9.46
C GLY A 244 19.58 -19.82 -9.04
N THR A 245 19.78 -19.00 -7.99
CA THR A 245 21.09 -18.49 -7.53
C THR A 245 21.30 -18.71 -6.04
N ASN A 246 22.51 -18.43 -5.55
CA ASN A 246 22.79 -18.35 -4.11
C ASN A 246 22.38 -17.01 -3.46
N VAL A 247 21.77 -16.07 -4.19
CA VAL A 247 21.26 -14.82 -3.62
C VAL A 247 19.85 -15.06 -3.07
N SER A 248 19.55 -14.53 -1.88
CA SER A 248 18.22 -14.60 -1.27
C SER A 248 17.23 -13.73 -2.03
N GLU A 249 16.09 -14.32 -2.34
CA GLU A 249 14.90 -13.66 -2.88
C GLU A 249 13.93 -13.19 -1.78
N GLY A 250 14.40 -13.04 -0.53
CA GLY A 250 13.60 -12.45 0.55
C GLY A 250 12.59 -13.40 1.21
N ARG A 251 12.46 -14.65 0.76
CA ARG A 251 11.73 -15.70 1.51
C ARG A 251 12.30 -15.81 2.93
N GLY A 252 11.45 -16.06 3.92
CA GLY A 252 11.83 -15.98 5.33
C GLY A 252 11.70 -14.60 5.95
N THR A 253 11.19 -13.63 5.19
CA THR A 253 10.80 -12.29 5.64
C THR A 253 9.32 -12.04 5.35
N THR A 254 8.81 -10.86 5.69
CA THR A 254 7.46 -10.42 5.34
C THR A 254 7.35 -9.79 3.96
N ARG A 255 8.47 -9.60 3.25
CA ARG A 255 8.55 -8.99 1.91
C ARG A 255 9.31 -9.90 0.92
N PRO A 256 8.84 -11.14 0.68
CA PRO A 256 9.45 -12.03 -0.30
C PRO A 256 9.42 -11.41 -1.70
N PHE A 257 10.43 -11.69 -2.51
CA PHE A 257 10.64 -11.22 -3.89
C PHE A 257 10.83 -9.70 -4.07
N GLU A 258 10.48 -8.90 -3.07
CA GLU A 258 10.77 -7.46 -3.00
C GLU A 258 12.16 -7.20 -2.42
N LEU A 259 12.65 -8.10 -1.56
CA LEU A 259 13.99 -8.05 -0.95
C LEU A 259 14.95 -9.02 -1.65
N ILE A 260 16.04 -8.50 -2.23
CA ILE A 260 17.09 -9.29 -2.88
C ILE A 260 18.42 -9.03 -2.18
N GLY A 261 19.11 -10.09 -1.70
CA GLY A 261 20.35 -9.89 -0.94
C GLY A 261 21.10 -11.16 -0.54
N ALA A 262 22.30 -10.97 0.00
CA ALA A 262 23.14 -12.04 0.55
C ALA A 262 24.09 -11.47 1.62
N PRO A 263 24.64 -12.30 2.54
CA PRO A 263 25.52 -11.82 3.62
C PRO A 263 26.81 -11.13 3.15
N TRP A 264 27.14 -11.29 1.87
CA TRP A 264 28.37 -10.78 1.29
C TRP A 264 28.16 -9.54 0.39
N ILE A 265 26.92 -9.09 0.22
CA ILE A 265 26.58 -7.90 -0.55
C ILE A 265 26.67 -6.67 0.35
N ASP A 266 27.24 -5.59 -0.20
CA ASP A 266 27.18 -4.26 0.41
C ASP A 266 25.87 -3.56 -0.04
N PRO A 267 24.92 -3.29 0.87
CA PRO A 267 23.61 -2.75 0.50
C PRO A 267 23.68 -1.42 -0.25
N MET A 268 24.58 -0.53 0.19
CA MET A 268 24.65 0.83 -0.32
C MET A 268 25.26 0.84 -1.71
N ASN A 269 26.39 0.16 -1.90
CA ASN A 269 27.04 0.05 -3.21
C ASN A 269 26.09 -0.59 -4.23
N LEU A 270 25.39 -1.66 -3.86
CA LEU A 270 24.43 -2.30 -4.77
C LEU A 270 23.27 -1.35 -5.10
N SER A 271 22.70 -0.66 -4.11
CA SER A 271 21.60 0.28 -4.35
C SER A 271 22.02 1.45 -5.25
N ASN A 272 23.22 2.01 -5.05
CA ASN A 272 23.74 3.10 -5.86
C ASN A 272 23.99 2.66 -7.30
N GLU A 273 24.60 1.48 -7.49
CA GLU A 273 24.85 0.94 -8.82
C GLU A 273 23.53 0.71 -9.57
N LEU A 274 22.55 0.06 -8.94
CA LEU A 274 21.24 -0.21 -9.57
C LEU A 274 20.47 1.08 -9.87
N ASN A 275 20.47 2.07 -8.96
CA ASN A 275 19.82 3.36 -9.20
C ASN A 275 20.52 4.14 -10.32
N SER A 276 21.85 3.97 -10.51
CA SER A 276 22.59 4.63 -11.58
C SER A 276 22.21 4.16 -12.99
N LEU A 277 21.60 2.97 -13.10
CA LEU A 277 21.09 2.43 -14.37
C LEU A 277 19.89 3.21 -14.91
N GLY A 278 19.22 4.02 -14.08
CA GLY A 278 18.09 4.85 -14.50
C GLY A 278 16.88 4.03 -15.02
N LEU A 279 16.65 2.85 -14.46
CA LEU A 279 15.56 1.96 -14.88
C LEU A 279 14.18 2.65 -14.68
N PRO A 280 13.30 2.69 -15.70
CA PRO A 280 12.00 3.34 -15.59
C PRO A 280 11.08 2.69 -14.55
N GLY A 281 10.38 3.52 -13.78
CA GLY A 281 9.34 3.07 -12.85
C GLY A 281 9.81 2.31 -11.61
N VAL A 282 11.11 2.31 -11.30
CA VAL A 282 11.67 1.59 -10.15
C VAL A 282 12.77 2.37 -9.42
N LYS A 283 12.82 2.23 -8.10
CA LYS A 283 13.91 2.66 -7.23
C LYS A 283 14.39 1.51 -6.36
N PHE A 284 15.67 1.54 -6.01
CA PHE A 284 16.30 0.52 -5.16
C PHE A 284 16.74 1.17 -3.85
N ARG A 285 16.21 0.69 -2.74
CA ARG A 285 16.64 1.11 -1.40
C ARG A 285 17.62 0.09 -0.83
N ALA A 286 18.75 0.54 -0.31
CA ALA A 286 19.64 -0.30 0.48
C ALA A 286 18.86 -0.99 1.62
N ALA A 287 18.97 -2.30 1.72
CA ALA A 287 18.24 -3.10 2.71
C ALA A 287 19.18 -4.08 3.43
N SER A 288 18.84 -4.38 4.68
CA SER A 288 19.44 -5.46 5.45
C SER A 288 18.32 -6.28 6.07
N PHE A 289 18.36 -7.60 5.91
CA PHE A 289 17.29 -8.48 6.36
C PHE A 289 17.82 -9.85 6.76
N THR A 290 17.09 -10.53 7.65
CA THR A 290 17.49 -11.84 8.19
C THR A 290 16.42 -12.88 7.87
N PRO A 291 16.61 -13.74 6.85
CA PRO A 291 15.68 -14.83 6.54
C PRO A 291 15.52 -15.82 7.70
N THR A 292 14.28 -16.15 8.03
CA THR A 292 13.94 -17.14 9.07
C THR A 292 13.81 -18.57 8.54
N PHE A 293 13.57 -18.72 7.23
CA PHE A 293 13.67 -19.97 6.47
C PHE A 293 14.25 -19.68 5.07
N SER A 294 14.48 -20.71 4.25
CA SER A 294 15.15 -20.59 2.93
C SER A 294 16.62 -20.16 3.04
N LYS A 295 17.17 -19.55 1.98
CA LYS A 295 18.59 -19.22 1.85
C LYS A 295 19.10 -18.39 3.02
N TYR A 296 20.29 -18.74 3.52
CA TYR A 296 20.96 -18.09 4.64
C TYR A 296 20.26 -18.19 6.01
N SER A 297 19.17 -18.97 6.12
CA SER A 297 18.53 -19.29 7.39
C SER A 297 19.18 -20.50 8.09
N ALA A 298 19.01 -20.59 9.41
CA ALA A 298 19.39 -21.77 10.20
C ALA A 298 18.54 -23.02 9.88
N ALA A 299 17.37 -22.83 9.25
CA ALA A 299 16.50 -23.92 8.84
C ALA A 299 17.06 -24.68 7.62
N ASP A 300 17.76 -24.00 6.70
CA ASP A 300 18.43 -24.60 5.55
C ASP A 300 19.85 -25.07 5.90
N LYS A 301 19.93 -26.06 6.80
CA LYS A 301 21.22 -26.61 7.27
C LYS A 301 22.02 -27.30 6.17
N ALA A 302 21.36 -27.73 5.10
CA ALA A 302 22.00 -28.43 3.99
C ALA A 302 22.89 -27.50 3.19
N ASN A 303 22.41 -26.28 2.90
CA ASN A 303 23.16 -25.30 2.12
C ASN A 303 23.88 -24.26 3.00
N TYR A 304 23.39 -24.02 4.23
CA TYR A 304 23.90 -22.97 5.14
C TYR A 304 24.12 -23.54 6.57
N PRO A 305 25.20 -24.31 6.80
CA PRO A 305 25.41 -25.09 8.02
C PRO A 305 25.87 -24.26 9.24
N THR A 306 25.74 -22.93 9.21
CA THR A 306 26.18 -22.02 10.29
C THR A 306 25.44 -22.24 11.60
N GLY A 307 24.26 -22.87 11.56
CA GLY A 307 23.39 -23.08 12.72
C GLY A 307 22.74 -21.79 13.24
N LYS A 308 22.84 -20.68 12.50
CA LYS A 308 22.25 -19.38 12.82
C LYS A 308 21.77 -18.68 11.55
N ASN A 309 20.66 -17.94 11.64
CA ASN A 309 20.22 -17.06 10.56
C ASN A 309 21.30 -16.00 10.31
N GLN A 310 21.62 -15.76 9.04
CA GLN A 310 22.63 -14.77 8.65
C GLN A 310 21.93 -13.50 8.15
N VAL A 311 22.47 -12.34 8.54
CA VAL A 311 22.05 -11.05 8.02
C VAL A 311 22.48 -10.94 6.56
N CYS A 312 21.53 -10.71 5.66
CA CYS A 312 21.77 -10.43 4.25
C CYS A 312 21.81 -8.92 4.03
N GLY A 313 22.88 -8.44 3.37
CA GLY A 313 22.88 -7.11 2.77
C GLY A 313 22.30 -7.17 1.36
N GLY A 314 21.63 -6.12 0.90
CA GLY A 314 20.99 -6.14 -0.40
C GLY A 314 20.17 -4.89 -0.70
N VAL A 315 19.13 -5.06 -1.52
CA VAL A 315 18.19 -4.00 -1.87
C VAL A 315 16.75 -4.45 -1.68
N GLN A 316 15.88 -3.50 -1.35
CA GLN A 316 14.45 -3.61 -1.57
C GLN A 316 14.11 -2.84 -2.85
N LEU A 317 13.35 -3.45 -3.76
CA LEU A 317 12.81 -2.76 -4.92
C LEU A 317 11.51 -2.03 -4.56
N TYR A 318 11.34 -0.84 -5.10
CA TYR A 318 10.08 -0.09 -5.03
C TYR A 318 9.64 0.32 -6.42
N VAL A 319 8.42 -0.08 -6.79
CA VAL A 319 7.79 0.31 -8.05
C VAL A 319 7.19 1.70 -7.86
N THR A 320 7.74 2.69 -8.54
CA THR A 320 7.35 4.11 -8.44
C THR A 320 6.40 4.54 -9.55
N ASP A 321 6.37 3.80 -10.65
CA ASP A 321 5.43 3.97 -11.75
C ASP A 321 5.25 2.61 -12.43
N ARG A 322 4.11 1.96 -12.18
CA ARG A 322 3.86 0.59 -12.66
C ARG A 322 3.61 0.50 -14.16
N ASP A 323 3.24 1.60 -14.81
CA ASP A 323 2.98 1.65 -16.25
C ASP A 323 4.29 1.77 -17.03
N LYS A 324 5.30 2.41 -16.43
CA LYS A 324 6.67 2.44 -16.97
C LYS A 324 7.53 1.23 -16.55
N PHE A 325 7.13 0.50 -15.51
CA PHE A 325 7.93 -0.57 -14.92
C PHE A 325 7.99 -1.84 -15.80
N ASN A 326 9.20 -2.27 -16.14
CA ASN A 326 9.44 -3.58 -16.77
C ASN A 326 10.14 -4.53 -15.78
N ALA A 327 9.36 -5.46 -15.22
CA ALA A 327 9.83 -6.35 -14.18
C ALA A 327 10.94 -7.29 -14.67
N VAL A 328 10.80 -7.87 -15.86
CA VAL A 328 11.77 -8.84 -16.39
C VAL A 328 13.12 -8.18 -16.69
N LYS A 329 13.11 -7.03 -17.37
CA LYS A 329 14.33 -6.26 -17.63
C LYS A 329 15.01 -5.82 -16.34
N THR A 330 14.21 -5.42 -15.35
CA THR A 330 14.71 -5.06 -14.01
C THR A 330 15.36 -6.26 -13.32
N GLY A 331 14.72 -7.43 -13.32
CA GLY A 331 15.28 -8.66 -12.75
C GLY A 331 16.62 -9.05 -13.39
N TYR A 332 16.74 -8.92 -14.72
CA TYR A 332 18.00 -9.14 -15.41
C TYR A 332 19.07 -8.11 -15.09
N ALA A 333 18.71 -6.82 -14.98
CA ALA A 333 19.64 -5.79 -14.54
C ALA A 333 20.22 -6.14 -13.18
N MET A 334 19.35 -6.45 -12.21
CA MET A 334 19.78 -6.83 -10.87
C MET A 334 20.69 -8.04 -10.86
N LEU A 335 20.32 -9.09 -11.59
CA LEU A 335 21.08 -10.33 -11.65
C LEU A 335 22.49 -10.09 -12.22
N TYR A 336 22.58 -9.34 -13.34
CA TYR A 336 23.85 -9.02 -13.98
C TYR A 336 24.70 -8.11 -13.09
N THR A 337 24.12 -7.04 -12.53
CA THR A 337 24.82 -6.13 -11.60
C THR A 337 25.38 -6.89 -10.39
N ILE A 338 24.60 -7.74 -9.72
CA ILE A 338 25.09 -8.51 -8.56
C ILE A 338 26.20 -9.48 -8.97
N ARG A 339 26.02 -10.22 -10.08
CA ARG A 339 27.04 -11.13 -10.61
C ARG A 339 28.35 -10.39 -10.89
N ASP A 340 28.27 -9.23 -11.52
CA ASP A 340 29.44 -8.48 -11.99
C ASP A 340 30.15 -7.73 -10.85
N MET A 341 29.41 -7.25 -9.84
CA MET A 341 29.97 -6.63 -8.64
C MET A 341 30.63 -7.66 -7.70
N TYR A 342 30.14 -8.91 -7.69
CA TYR A 342 30.58 -9.94 -6.74
C TYR A 342 30.92 -11.28 -7.41
N PRO A 343 31.81 -11.31 -8.44
CA PRO A 343 32.02 -12.48 -9.30
C PRO A 343 32.60 -13.70 -8.54
N GLU A 344 33.36 -13.47 -7.49
CA GLU A 344 33.98 -14.53 -6.67
C GLU A 344 33.00 -15.22 -5.71
N LYS A 345 31.83 -14.60 -5.47
CA LYS A 345 30.85 -15.07 -4.47
C LYS A 345 29.50 -15.44 -5.07
N PHE A 346 29.10 -14.77 -6.14
CA PHE A 346 27.87 -15.09 -6.86
C PHE A 346 27.96 -16.49 -7.48
N GLN A 347 26.91 -17.28 -7.32
CA GLN A 347 26.80 -18.61 -7.91
C GLN A 347 25.38 -18.89 -8.39
N TYR A 348 25.27 -19.48 -9.57
CA TYR A 348 24.06 -20.20 -9.94
C TYR A 348 23.99 -21.52 -9.14
N LEU A 349 22.78 -21.97 -8.83
CA LEU A 349 22.60 -23.28 -8.19
C LEU A 349 23.09 -24.40 -9.11
N SER A 350 23.69 -25.44 -8.54
CA SER A 350 24.24 -26.58 -9.28
C SER A 350 23.19 -27.36 -10.08
N THR A 351 21.91 -27.20 -9.75
CA THR A 351 20.76 -27.74 -10.49
C THR A 351 20.49 -27.03 -11.82
N ASN A 352 21.16 -25.91 -12.08
CA ASN A 352 20.89 -25.00 -13.20
C ASN A 352 19.42 -24.56 -13.26
N PHE A 353 18.76 -24.43 -12.10
CA PHE A 353 17.34 -24.08 -12.04
C PHE A 353 17.04 -22.70 -12.67
N ILE A 354 18.02 -21.81 -12.70
CA ILE A 354 17.96 -20.54 -13.46
C ILE A 354 17.56 -20.76 -14.92
N ASP A 355 18.00 -21.85 -15.56
CA ASP A 355 17.69 -22.12 -16.97
C ASP A 355 16.20 -22.46 -17.15
N LYS A 356 15.58 -23.07 -16.15
CA LYS A 356 14.13 -23.37 -16.13
C LYS A 356 13.30 -22.11 -15.90
N LEU A 357 13.75 -21.24 -14.99
CA LEU A 357 13.07 -19.98 -14.67
C LEU A 357 13.12 -18.98 -15.84
N THR A 358 14.30 -18.83 -16.44
CA THR A 358 14.50 -17.93 -17.59
C THR A 358 14.05 -18.56 -18.90
N GLY A 359 14.00 -19.89 -18.97
CA GLY A 359 13.52 -20.66 -20.10
C GLY A 359 14.56 -20.88 -21.20
N ASN A 360 15.84 -20.73 -20.86
CA ASN A 360 17.00 -20.89 -21.74
C ASN A 360 18.28 -20.95 -20.88
N SER A 361 19.43 -21.28 -21.48
CA SER A 361 20.71 -21.22 -20.76
C SER A 361 21.50 -19.92 -20.93
N TYR A 362 21.10 -19.01 -21.82
CA TYR A 362 21.95 -17.88 -22.20
C TYR A 362 22.21 -16.91 -21.04
N VAL A 363 21.31 -16.85 -20.05
CA VAL A 363 21.51 -16.04 -18.83
C VAL A 363 22.64 -16.62 -17.98
N ARG A 364 22.60 -17.94 -17.74
CA ARG A 364 23.64 -18.66 -16.98
C ARG A 364 24.98 -18.65 -17.70
N GLU A 365 24.96 -18.84 -19.02
CA GLU A 365 26.16 -18.89 -19.86
C GLU A 365 26.77 -17.50 -20.13
N GLY A 366 26.07 -16.42 -19.79
CA GLY A 366 26.53 -15.06 -20.06
C GLY A 366 26.70 -14.80 -21.56
N LYS A 367 25.86 -15.42 -22.39
CA LYS A 367 26.00 -15.40 -23.85
C LYS A 367 25.73 -14.02 -24.47
N TYR A 368 24.89 -13.23 -23.81
CA TYR A 368 24.45 -11.92 -24.28
C TYR A 368 24.76 -10.84 -23.23
N THR A 369 25.06 -9.64 -23.71
CA THR A 369 25.07 -8.43 -22.89
C THR A 369 23.66 -8.07 -22.42
N LEU A 370 23.55 -7.20 -21.42
CA LEU A 370 22.24 -6.78 -20.91
C LEU A 370 21.40 -6.06 -21.99
N GLU A 371 22.02 -5.28 -22.85
CA GLU A 371 21.36 -4.58 -23.97
C GLU A 371 20.83 -5.56 -25.04
N GLU A 372 21.63 -6.58 -25.37
CA GLU A 372 21.19 -7.66 -26.28
C GLU A 372 20.04 -8.46 -25.66
N LEU A 373 20.08 -8.75 -24.36
CA LEU A 373 18.98 -9.39 -23.64
C LEU A 373 17.71 -8.56 -23.66
N TYR A 374 17.81 -7.24 -23.49
CA TYR A 374 16.65 -6.35 -23.58
C TYR A 374 16.03 -6.37 -24.97
N SER A 375 16.87 -6.41 -26.01
CA SER A 375 16.40 -6.54 -27.39
C SER A 375 15.69 -7.87 -27.64
N ILE A 376 16.20 -8.98 -27.09
CA ILE A 376 15.53 -10.30 -27.16
C ILE A 376 14.18 -10.23 -26.44
N VAL A 377 14.15 -9.71 -25.21
CA VAL A 377 12.93 -9.57 -24.42
C VAL A 377 11.88 -8.74 -25.15
N ASP A 378 12.25 -7.60 -25.74
CA ASP A 378 11.30 -6.74 -26.45
C ASP A 378 10.73 -7.42 -27.69
N ASN A 379 11.59 -8.03 -28.51
CA ASN A 379 11.15 -8.71 -29.73
C ASN A 379 10.23 -9.89 -29.41
N GLU A 380 10.65 -10.76 -28.49
CA GLU A 380 9.87 -11.96 -28.14
C GLU A 380 8.58 -11.63 -27.39
N SER A 381 8.57 -10.57 -26.57
CA SER A 381 7.33 -10.06 -25.95
C SER A 381 6.35 -9.56 -27.00
N ASN A 382 6.82 -8.79 -28.00
CA ASN A 382 5.97 -8.26 -29.07
C ASN A 382 5.41 -9.36 -29.98
N ASP A 383 6.25 -10.34 -30.33
CA ASP A 383 5.82 -11.51 -31.12
C ASP A 383 4.77 -12.32 -30.35
N PHE A 384 4.99 -12.55 -29.06
CA PHE A 384 4.06 -13.28 -28.21
C PHE A 384 2.74 -12.52 -28.01
N LYS A 385 2.79 -11.20 -27.80
CA LYS A 385 1.61 -10.34 -27.70
C LYS A 385 0.77 -10.44 -28.97
N THR A 386 1.39 -10.25 -30.14
CA THR A 386 0.72 -10.37 -31.44
C THR A 386 0.09 -11.76 -31.64
N LYS A 387 0.80 -12.82 -31.22
CA LYS A 387 0.30 -14.20 -31.32
C LYS A 387 -0.94 -14.43 -30.44
N THR A 388 -0.98 -13.82 -29.26
CA THR A 388 -2.00 -14.09 -28.23
C THR A 388 -3.25 -13.23 -28.37
N GLU A 389 -3.22 -12.13 -29.14
CA GLU A 389 -4.35 -11.21 -29.33
C GLU A 389 -5.67 -11.89 -29.73
N LYS A 390 -5.61 -12.94 -30.55
CA LYS A 390 -6.82 -13.68 -30.97
C LYS A 390 -7.52 -14.45 -29.84
N TYR A 391 -6.86 -14.64 -28.70
CA TYR A 391 -7.41 -15.35 -27.53
C TYR A 391 -7.97 -14.41 -26.47
N TYR A 392 -7.79 -13.10 -26.62
CA TYR A 392 -8.24 -12.14 -25.63
C TYR A 392 -9.77 -12.10 -25.57
N ILE A 393 -10.30 -12.28 -24.36
CA ILE A 393 -11.72 -12.17 -24.04
C ILE A 393 -12.06 -10.70 -23.74
N TYR A 394 -11.12 -10.00 -23.09
CA TYR A 394 -11.32 -8.65 -22.57
C TYR A 394 -10.57 -7.62 -23.43
N LYS A 395 -11.08 -6.39 -23.48
CA LYS A 395 -10.45 -5.28 -24.22
C LYS A 395 -9.76 -4.31 -23.28
N ALA A 396 -8.81 -3.52 -23.79
CA ALA A 396 -8.23 -2.41 -23.05
C ALA A 396 -9.21 -1.22 -23.03
N SER A 397 -9.24 -0.48 -21.93
CA SER A 397 -9.98 0.78 -21.80
C SER A 397 -9.10 1.99 -22.17
N ASN A 398 -9.71 3.14 -22.48
CA ASN A 398 -8.98 4.40 -22.67
C ASN A 398 -8.85 5.08 -21.29
N LYS A 399 -7.70 4.95 -20.63
CA LYS A 399 -7.39 5.68 -19.40
C LYS A 399 -6.85 7.09 -19.72
N ASN A 400 -7.35 8.08 -18.99
CA ASN A 400 -6.73 9.39 -18.86
C ASN A 400 -5.91 9.40 -17.57
N GLU A 401 -4.70 9.95 -17.63
CA GLU A 401 -3.85 10.23 -16.48
C GLU A 401 -4.32 11.54 -15.82
N ASP A 402 -4.54 11.52 -14.50
CA ASP A 402 -4.75 12.74 -13.71
C ASP A 402 -3.51 13.05 -12.86
N ASP A 403 -3.23 14.35 -12.75
CA ASP A 403 -2.06 14.96 -12.11
C ASP A 403 -2.06 14.84 -10.58
N ASN A 404 -0.88 14.53 -10.02
CA ASN A 404 -0.72 14.22 -8.59
C ASN A 404 -0.20 15.43 -7.79
N ASN A 405 -0.84 15.73 -6.65
CA ASN A 405 -0.38 16.71 -5.67
C ASN A 405 0.16 15.93 -4.44
N SER A 406 1.49 15.83 -4.28
CA SER A 406 2.14 14.93 -3.31
C SER A 406 2.53 15.62 -1.99
N THR A 407 2.33 14.92 -0.87
CA THR A 407 2.78 15.33 0.48
C THR A 407 4.31 15.37 0.56
N LYS A 408 4.86 16.42 1.20
CA LYS A 408 6.29 16.49 1.56
C LYS A 408 6.48 16.25 3.05
N LEU A 409 7.40 15.34 3.38
CA LEU A 409 7.73 14.94 4.75
C LEU A 409 8.49 16.06 5.48
N GLY A 410 8.57 15.98 6.82
CA GLY A 410 9.37 16.92 7.60
C GLY A 410 10.85 16.97 7.14
N ILE A 411 11.43 15.81 6.79
CA ILE A 411 12.81 15.74 6.30
C ILE A 411 13.00 16.37 4.91
N ASP A 412 11.98 16.37 4.04
CA ASP A 412 12.02 17.06 2.74
C ASP A 412 12.10 18.58 2.92
N ASN A 413 11.64 19.09 4.06
CA ASN A 413 11.67 20.50 4.42
C ASN A 413 12.98 20.94 5.11
N ILE A 414 14.02 20.09 5.16
CA ILE A 414 15.29 20.37 5.85
C ILE A 414 15.95 21.67 5.39
N ASP A 415 15.93 21.98 4.09
CA ASP A 415 16.64 23.14 3.53
C ASP A 415 16.09 24.47 4.05
N ASN A 416 14.78 24.51 4.33
CA ASN A 416 14.12 25.68 4.92
C ASN A 416 14.36 25.79 6.44
N ASN A 417 14.99 24.79 7.06
CA ASN A 417 15.15 24.65 8.50
C ASN A 417 16.62 24.50 8.94
N LEU A 418 17.59 24.67 8.05
CA LEU A 418 19.03 24.50 8.34
C LEU A 418 19.55 25.40 9.48
N GLU A 419 18.97 26.57 9.68
CA GLU A 419 19.35 27.48 10.77
C GLU A 419 19.13 26.86 12.17
N ILE A 420 18.26 25.85 12.30
CA ILE A 420 18.11 25.10 13.56
C ILE A 420 19.42 24.37 13.92
N PHE A 421 20.16 23.86 12.92
CA PHE A 421 21.29 22.94 13.08
C PHE A 421 22.67 23.62 12.95
N LYS A 422 22.70 24.91 12.63
CA LYS A 422 23.93 25.67 12.37
C LYS A 422 24.85 25.69 13.58
N ASP A 423 26.11 25.32 13.35
CA ASP A 423 27.16 25.22 14.38
C ASP A 423 26.81 24.28 15.57
N LYS A 424 25.89 23.32 15.37
CA LYS A 424 25.50 22.33 16.37
C LYS A 424 25.98 20.93 15.99
N ARG A 425 26.38 20.14 16.98
CA ARG A 425 26.61 18.70 16.81
C ARG A 425 25.27 17.98 16.86
N VAL A 426 24.96 17.24 15.79
CA VAL A 426 23.65 16.59 15.62
C VAL A 426 23.78 15.11 15.98
N GLY A 427 22.84 14.63 16.78
CA GLY A 427 22.53 13.20 16.93
C GLY A 427 21.24 12.89 16.19
N LEU A 428 21.09 11.68 15.65
CA LEU A 428 19.87 11.26 14.94
C LEU A 428 19.33 9.95 15.48
N ILE A 429 18.06 9.95 15.92
CA ILE A 429 17.24 8.76 16.14
C ILE A 429 16.50 8.47 14.84
N THR A 430 16.81 7.33 14.21
CA THR A 430 16.21 6.93 12.93
C THR A 430 16.21 5.41 12.77
N ASN A 431 15.58 4.93 11.71
CA ASN A 431 15.56 3.54 11.27
C ASN A 431 15.40 3.53 9.72
N PRO A 432 15.19 2.37 9.06
CA PRO A 432 15.01 2.32 7.60
C PRO A 432 13.85 3.12 7.02
N SER A 433 12.84 3.48 7.81
CA SER A 433 11.71 4.31 7.37
C SER A 433 12.05 5.80 7.33
N GLY A 434 13.14 6.21 7.97
CA GLY A 434 13.69 7.55 7.91
C GLY A 434 14.32 7.83 6.55
N ILE A 435 13.47 8.10 5.55
CA ILE A 435 13.84 8.48 4.18
C ILE A 435 13.11 9.75 3.74
N ASP A 436 13.71 10.48 2.80
CA ASP A 436 13.05 11.58 2.09
C ASP A 436 12.19 11.07 0.91
N SER A 437 11.46 11.98 0.26
CA SER A 437 10.63 11.69 -0.93
C SER A 437 11.43 11.13 -2.12
N ASN A 438 12.75 11.22 -2.10
CA ASN A 438 13.65 10.68 -3.12
C ASN A 438 14.29 9.33 -2.71
N PHE A 439 13.80 8.68 -1.65
CA PHE A 439 14.33 7.43 -1.08
C PHE A 439 15.73 7.52 -0.48
N LYS A 440 16.23 8.73 -0.20
CA LYS A 440 17.50 8.92 0.48
C LYS A 440 17.31 8.82 1.99
N SER A 441 18.17 8.06 2.68
CA SER A 441 18.10 7.95 4.14
C SER A 441 18.36 9.30 4.82
N SER A 442 17.63 9.59 5.90
CA SER A 442 17.86 10.78 6.71
C SER A 442 19.24 10.80 7.36
N ILE A 443 19.88 9.63 7.53
CA ILE A 443 21.30 9.53 7.90
C ILE A 443 22.16 10.28 6.86
N ASP A 444 21.97 9.96 5.58
CA ASP A 444 22.77 10.51 4.48
C ASP A 444 22.43 11.99 4.25
N VAL A 445 21.14 12.34 4.31
CA VAL A 445 20.68 13.74 4.18
C VAL A 445 21.30 14.63 5.26
N LEU A 446 21.25 14.22 6.54
CA LEU A 446 21.80 15.01 7.64
C LEU A 446 23.32 14.96 7.70
N TYR A 447 23.96 13.86 7.29
CA TYR A 447 25.42 13.78 7.21
C TYR A 447 25.99 14.76 6.18
N GLU A 448 25.30 14.96 5.05
CA GLU A 448 25.71 15.91 4.02
C GLU A 448 25.41 17.37 4.37
N LYS A 449 24.27 17.62 5.03
CA LYS A 449 23.76 18.99 5.26
C LYS A 449 24.07 19.56 6.65
N THR A 450 24.49 18.73 7.61
CA THR A 450 24.70 19.13 9.02
C THR A 450 25.98 18.52 9.60
N ASN A 451 26.35 18.89 10.83
CA ASN A 451 27.43 18.24 11.57
C ASN A 451 26.91 17.03 12.36
N LEU A 452 26.55 15.95 11.65
CA LEU A 452 26.07 14.70 12.24
C LEU A 452 27.21 13.93 12.92
N THR A 453 27.04 13.61 14.21
CA THR A 453 28.11 13.06 15.07
C THR A 453 27.77 11.73 15.74
N ALA A 454 26.49 11.37 15.82
CA ALA A 454 26.04 10.13 16.46
C ALA A 454 24.69 9.66 15.92
N LEU A 455 24.50 8.35 15.89
CA LEU A 455 23.25 7.70 15.52
C LEU A 455 22.68 6.95 16.73
N PHE A 456 21.36 6.85 16.80
CA PHE A 456 20.64 6.21 17.88
C PHE A 456 19.60 5.25 17.29
N ALA A 457 19.76 3.96 17.57
CA ALA A 457 18.92 2.90 17.04
C ALA A 457 17.81 2.55 18.03
N ALA A 458 16.55 2.60 17.58
CA ALA A 458 15.41 2.07 18.35
C ALA A 458 15.36 0.53 18.25
N GLU A 459 14.22 -0.06 18.65
CA GLU A 459 13.92 -1.46 18.37
C GLU A 459 14.10 -1.79 16.87
N HIS A 460 14.62 -2.99 16.57
CA HIS A 460 15.00 -3.48 15.22
C HIS A 460 16.33 -2.98 14.63
N GLY A 461 16.97 -1.98 15.25
CA GLY A 461 18.31 -1.50 14.88
C GLY A 461 18.33 -0.44 13.78
N ILE A 462 19.48 0.23 13.60
CA ILE A 462 19.59 1.41 12.72
C ILE A 462 19.31 1.10 11.23
N ARG A 463 19.64 -0.13 10.80
CA ARG A 463 19.35 -0.65 9.45
C ARG A 463 18.21 -1.70 9.42
N GLY A 464 17.50 -1.90 10.54
CA GLY A 464 16.23 -2.65 10.63
C GLY A 464 16.27 -4.15 10.37
N TYR A 465 17.41 -4.83 10.60
CA TYR A 465 17.55 -6.26 10.32
C TYR A 465 17.16 -7.19 11.48
N ALA A 466 16.91 -6.67 12.69
CA ALA A 466 16.63 -7.46 13.89
C ALA A 466 15.11 -7.71 14.11
N GLN A 467 14.73 -8.91 14.57
CA GLN A 467 13.33 -9.26 14.81
C GLN A 467 12.79 -8.58 16.10
N ALA A 468 11.47 -8.67 16.32
CA ALA A 468 10.87 -8.15 17.55
C ALA A 468 11.40 -8.90 18.78
N GLY A 469 11.77 -8.15 19.82
CA GLY A 469 12.40 -8.70 21.03
C GLY A 469 13.89 -9.05 20.89
N ASP A 470 14.49 -8.97 19.71
CA ASP A 470 15.94 -9.22 19.53
C ASP A 470 16.79 -8.09 20.14
N GLY A 471 17.93 -8.45 20.73
CA GLY A 471 18.88 -7.48 21.25
C GLY A 471 19.63 -6.74 20.15
N VAL A 472 19.60 -5.40 20.19
CA VAL A 472 20.43 -4.53 19.34
C VAL A 472 21.51 -3.91 20.23
N GLY A 473 22.78 -3.99 19.82
CA GLY A 473 23.93 -3.45 20.56
C GLY A 473 24.44 -2.13 19.98
N ASN A 474 25.41 -1.52 20.67
CA ASN A 474 26.16 -0.40 20.11
C ASN A 474 27.03 -0.88 18.95
N GLU A 475 27.14 -0.08 17.89
CA GLU A 475 27.93 -0.40 16.71
C GLU A 475 28.57 0.87 16.09
N VAL A 476 29.26 0.70 14.98
CA VAL A 476 29.79 1.81 14.16
C VAL A 476 29.12 1.70 12.80
N ASP A 477 28.48 2.77 12.35
CA ASP A 477 27.85 2.78 11.04
C ASP A 477 28.92 2.60 9.95
N ASN A 478 28.71 1.60 9.11
CA ASN A 478 29.73 1.19 8.15
C ASN A 478 29.97 2.24 7.05
N ILE A 479 29.06 3.19 6.86
CA ILE A 479 29.12 4.21 5.82
C ILE A 479 29.75 5.49 6.38
N THR A 480 29.04 6.12 7.31
CA THR A 480 29.41 7.42 7.90
C THR A 480 30.56 7.31 8.91
N LYS A 481 30.86 6.09 9.38
CA LYS A 481 31.80 5.78 10.47
C LYS A 481 31.42 6.40 11.82
N LEU A 482 30.17 6.83 11.96
CA LEU A 482 29.63 7.40 13.19
C LEU A 482 29.33 6.30 14.22
N PRO A 483 29.44 6.59 15.53
CA PRO A 483 28.95 5.70 16.56
C PRO A 483 27.43 5.56 16.47
N VAL A 484 26.94 4.32 16.63
CA VAL A 484 25.52 3.97 16.73
C VAL A 484 25.26 3.46 18.14
N TYR A 485 24.39 4.15 18.88
CA TYR A 485 23.98 3.77 20.22
C TYR A 485 22.63 3.04 20.18
N SER A 486 22.53 1.90 20.87
CA SER A 486 21.25 1.20 21.01
C SER A 486 20.40 1.84 22.11
N LEU A 487 19.16 2.18 21.76
CA LEU A 487 18.09 2.60 22.67
C LEU A 487 17.09 1.46 22.92
N TYR A 488 17.56 0.21 22.86
CA TYR A 488 16.78 -0.98 23.13
C TYR A 488 17.46 -1.90 24.16
N GLY A 489 16.70 -2.82 24.76
CA GLY A 489 17.20 -3.71 25.81
C GLY A 489 17.39 -3.01 27.16
N THR A 490 18.60 -3.02 27.72
CA THR A 490 18.88 -2.44 29.04
C THR A 490 18.91 -0.91 29.04
N THR A 491 19.21 -0.30 27.89
CA THR A 491 19.30 1.15 27.74
C THR A 491 18.23 1.62 26.77
N LYS A 492 17.10 2.13 27.28
CA LYS A 492 15.98 2.63 26.47
C LYS A 492 15.93 4.16 26.36
N LYS A 493 16.54 4.83 27.36
CA LYS A 493 16.67 6.28 27.46
C LYS A 493 18.13 6.64 27.18
N PRO A 494 18.41 7.61 26.27
CA PRO A 494 19.77 8.07 26.05
C PRO A 494 20.45 8.49 27.36
N THR A 495 21.67 8.02 27.60
CA THR A 495 22.43 8.41 28.80
C THR A 495 23.13 9.75 28.59
N THR A 496 23.49 10.44 29.67
CA THR A 496 24.33 11.65 29.61
C THR A 496 25.62 11.44 28.80
N GLU A 497 26.23 10.25 28.90
CA GLU A 497 27.45 9.93 28.14
C GLU A 497 27.18 9.81 26.64
N MET A 498 26.06 9.21 26.23
CA MET A 498 25.66 9.15 24.82
C MET A 498 25.40 10.55 24.24
N LEU A 499 24.91 11.49 25.07
CA LEU A 499 24.58 12.86 24.68
C LEU A 499 25.74 13.86 24.82
N GLN A 500 26.92 13.44 25.28
CA GLN A 500 28.05 14.35 25.52
C GLN A 500 28.51 15.08 24.24
N ASN A 501 28.40 14.39 23.10
CA ASN A 501 28.82 14.88 21.79
C ASN A 501 27.68 15.43 20.94
N VAL A 502 26.49 15.57 21.52
CA VAL A 502 25.27 16.02 20.84
C VAL A 502 24.80 17.32 21.47
N ASP A 503 24.49 18.32 20.65
CA ASP A 503 23.84 19.56 21.06
C ASP A 503 22.35 19.55 20.70
N ILE A 504 22.02 18.93 19.57
CA ILE A 504 20.65 18.72 19.08
C ILE A 504 20.44 17.23 18.78
N LEU A 505 19.37 16.64 19.33
CA LEU A 505 18.96 15.29 19.00
C LEU A 505 17.73 15.35 18.08
N ALA A 506 17.91 14.92 16.84
CA ALA A 506 16.85 14.82 15.84
C ALA A 506 16.16 13.45 15.88
N TYR A 507 14.88 13.42 15.53
CA TYR A 507 14.05 12.22 15.39
C TYR A 507 13.41 12.19 14.00
N ASP A 508 13.59 11.08 13.28
CA ASP A 508 12.96 10.85 11.98
C ASP A 508 12.66 9.34 11.80
N MET A 509 11.47 8.90 12.21
CA MET A 509 11.00 7.52 12.03
C MET A 509 9.49 7.52 11.78
N GLN A 510 9.03 6.66 10.86
CA GLN A 510 7.61 6.40 10.63
C GLN A 510 7.04 5.57 11.78
N ASP A 511 6.05 6.12 12.50
CA ASP A 511 5.22 5.39 13.47
C ASP A 511 4.03 4.72 12.76
N VAL A 512 3.21 3.98 13.51
CA VAL A 512 2.03 3.23 12.99
C VAL A 512 0.71 3.69 13.60
N GLY A 513 0.70 4.70 14.46
CA GLY A 513 -0.50 5.23 15.11
C GLY A 513 -1.00 4.40 16.29
N ALA A 514 -0.17 3.50 16.85
CA ALA A 514 -0.55 2.60 17.94
C ALA A 514 0.29 2.80 19.22
N ARG A 515 -0.36 2.87 20.39
CA ARG A 515 0.26 3.12 21.71
C ARG A 515 1.39 2.17 22.08
N PHE A 516 1.22 0.89 21.75
CA PHE A 516 2.18 -0.17 22.07
C PHE A 516 3.26 -0.34 21.01
N TYR A 517 3.24 0.45 19.93
CA TYR A 517 4.39 0.58 19.04
C TYR A 517 5.45 1.46 19.70
N THR A 518 6.63 0.91 19.95
CA THR A 518 7.57 1.47 20.94
C THR A 518 8.28 2.74 20.49
N TYR A 519 8.13 3.17 19.24
CA TYR A 519 8.84 4.32 18.67
C TYR A 519 8.45 5.66 19.31
N ILE A 520 7.17 5.84 19.66
CA ILE A 520 6.71 7.01 20.42
C ILE A 520 7.21 6.99 21.87
N ASN A 521 7.48 5.81 22.44
CA ASN A 521 8.05 5.67 23.79
C ASN A 521 9.57 5.93 23.77
N THR A 522 10.28 5.55 22.70
CA THR A 522 11.67 5.97 22.46
C THR A 522 11.77 7.49 22.29
N LEU A 523 10.85 8.10 21.53
CA LEU A 523 10.75 9.56 21.39
C LEU A 523 10.60 10.24 22.76
N ALA A 524 9.67 9.77 23.59
CA ALA A 524 9.42 10.30 24.92
C ALA A 524 10.66 10.24 25.84
N TYR A 525 11.30 9.07 25.95
CA TYR A 525 12.52 8.94 26.74
C TYR A 525 13.66 9.82 26.22
N ALA A 526 13.79 9.97 24.90
CA ALA A 526 14.80 10.85 24.33
C ALA A 526 14.53 12.33 24.62
N MET A 527 13.26 12.76 24.62
CA MET A 527 12.86 14.10 25.03
C MET A 527 13.17 14.36 26.51
N GLU A 528 12.84 13.42 27.40
CA GLU A 528 13.19 13.52 28.82
C GLU A 528 14.72 13.62 29.01
N ALA A 529 15.49 12.78 28.31
CA ALA A 529 16.96 12.82 28.39
C ALA A 529 17.51 14.15 27.86
N CYS A 530 16.91 14.72 26.82
CA CYS A 530 17.30 16.03 26.31
C CYS A 530 16.99 17.14 27.30
N ALA A 531 15.81 17.12 27.93
CA ALA A 531 15.45 18.08 28.98
C ALA A 531 16.42 18.01 30.17
N GLU A 532 16.74 16.81 30.66
CA GLU A 532 17.67 16.56 31.76
C GLU A 532 19.11 17.03 31.45
N ASN A 533 19.52 17.01 30.18
CA ASN A 533 20.88 17.34 29.74
C ASN A 533 20.96 18.69 29.00
N ASN A 534 19.91 19.52 29.04
CA ASN A 534 19.81 20.81 28.36
C ASN A 534 20.14 20.74 26.86
N LYS A 535 19.55 19.78 26.16
CA LYS A 535 19.67 19.57 24.71
C LYS A 535 18.37 19.97 24.01
N THR A 536 18.48 20.47 22.79
CA THR A 536 17.31 20.70 21.93
C THR A 536 16.90 19.37 21.29
N PHE A 537 15.59 19.10 21.23
CA PHE A 537 15.03 17.96 20.54
C PHE A 537 14.28 18.43 19.29
N VAL A 538 14.55 17.81 18.14
CA VAL A 538 13.93 18.17 16.86
C VAL A 538 13.20 16.96 16.28
N VAL A 539 11.92 17.10 15.96
CA VAL A 539 11.13 16.06 15.28
C VAL A 539 10.95 16.46 13.83
N PHE A 540 11.44 15.63 12.89
CA PHE A 540 11.00 15.67 11.50
C PHE A 540 9.69 14.91 11.41
N ASP A 541 8.59 15.64 11.28
CA ASP A 541 7.28 15.04 11.41
C ASP A 541 6.92 14.15 10.22
N ARG A 542 6.07 13.15 10.46
CA ARG A 542 5.63 12.14 9.50
C ARG A 542 4.13 11.87 9.63
N PRO A 543 3.46 11.39 8.56
CA PRO A 543 2.04 11.09 8.61
C PRO A 543 1.75 10.06 9.70
N ASN A 544 0.65 10.24 10.43
CA ASN A 544 0.03 9.08 11.08
C ASN A 544 -0.58 8.23 9.96
N PRO A 545 -0.11 7.00 9.73
CA PRO A 545 -0.45 6.28 8.51
C PRO A 545 -1.90 5.80 8.48
N ILE A 546 -2.53 5.72 9.65
CA ILE A 546 -3.93 5.33 9.82
C ILE A 546 -4.79 6.55 10.17
N ALA A 547 -4.46 7.71 9.58
CA ALA A 547 -5.17 8.97 9.77
C ALA A 547 -5.27 9.41 11.25
N SER A 548 -6.09 10.42 11.54
CA SER A 548 -6.16 11.06 12.86
C SER A 548 -7.25 10.54 13.78
N GLU A 549 -7.91 9.43 13.40
CA GLU A 549 -8.95 8.81 14.21
C GLU A 549 -8.42 8.30 15.55
N VAL A 550 -9.29 8.38 16.57
CA VAL A 550 -8.97 8.05 17.96
C VAL A 550 -9.82 6.87 18.41
N GLN A 551 -9.20 5.77 18.82
CA GLN A 551 -9.90 4.55 19.23
C GLN A 551 -9.18 3.86 20.39
N GLY A 552 -9.92 3.49 21.44
CA GLY A 552 -9.46 2.62 22.52
C GLY A 552 -9.72 3.17 23.91
N ASN A 553 -9.29 2.42 24.91
CA ASN A 553 -9.35 2.83 26.31
C ASN A 553 -8.03 3.49 26.73
N LEU A 554 -8.12 4.44 27.65
CA LEU A 554 -6.97 5.06 28.29
C LEU A 554 -6.15 4.01 29.05
N LEU A 555 -4.83 4.24 29.06
CA LEU A 555 -3.92 3.46 29.88
C LEU A 555 -4.02 3.94 31.33
N ASP A 556 -4.31 3.01 32.24
CA ASP A 556 -4.15 3.21 33.67
C ASP A 556 -2.66 3.24 34.01
N THR A 557 -2.20 4.29 34.70
CA THR A 557 -0.76 4.54 34.91
C THR A 557 -0.04 3.45 35.73
N GLU A 558 -0.77 2.61 36.47
CA GLU A 558 -0.17 1.43 37.11
C GLU A 558 0.30 0.38 36.08
N PHE A 559 -0.31 0.37 34.89
CA PHE A 559 0.08 -0.44 33.75
C PHE A 559 1.09 0.24 32.84
N SER A 560 1.58 1.45 33.17
CA SER A 560 2.65 2.09 32.40
C SER A 560 3.88 1.17 32.25
N SER A 561 4.45 1.16 31.05
CA SER A 561 5.64 0.38 30.67
C SER A 561 6.23 0.91 29.36
N PHE A 562 7.25 0.23 28.81
CA PHE A 562 7.83 0.64 27.52
C PHE A 562 6.90 0.41 26.31
N VAL A 563 5.83 -0.37 26.47
CA VAL A 563 4.78 -0.56 25.43
C VAL A 563 3.56 0.33 25.70
N GLY A 564 3.72 1.37 26.50
CA GLY A 564 2.66 2.33 26.83
C GLY A 564 3.07 3.13 28.05
N MET A 565 3.64 4.32 27.85
CA MET A 565 4.18 5.13 28.95
C MET A 565 3.14 6.06 29.56
N TYR A 566 2.35 6.73 28.73
CA TYR A 566 1.40 7.77 29.12
C TYR A 566 -0.05 7.30 28.99
N PRO A 567 -1.00 7.91 29.73
CA PRO A 567 -2.43 7.64 29.63
C PRO A 567 -2.99 8.16 28.29
N ILE A 568 -2.70 7.43 27.22
CA ILE A 568 -3.27 7.62 25.88
C ILE A 568 -4.04 6.37 25.47
N VAL A 569 -4.95 6.47 24.51
CA VAL A 569 -5.68 5.31 23.97
C VAL A 569 -4.83 4.50 22.97
N GLN A 570 -5.30 3.31 22.56
CA GLN A 570 -4.56 2.41 21.66
C GLN A 570 -4.27 3.03 20.28
N ARG A 571 -5.28 3.53 19.57
CA ARG A 571 -5.13 4.33 18.34
C ARG A 571 -5.24 5.79 18.73
N TYR A 572 -4.10 6.44 18.93
CA TYR A 572 -4.03 7.75 19.58
C TYR A 572 -4.24 8.94 18.63
N GLY A 573 -4.23 8.68 17.32
CA GLY A 573 -4.68 9.63 16.30
C GLY A 573 -3.82 10.87 16.07
N LEU A 574 -2.60 10.97 16.61
CA LEU A 574 -1.69 12.13 16.40
C LEU A 574 -0.54 11.78 15.44
N THR A 575 0.07 12.78 14.80
CA THR A 575 1.42 12.58 14.22
C THR A 575 2.48 12.47 15.33
N VAL A 576 3.70 12.05 15.00
CA VAL A 576 4.79 11.99 16.00
C VAL A 576 5.18 13.38 16.51
N GLY A 577 5.07 14.42 15.68
CA GLY A 577 5.26 15.82 16.05
C GLY A 577 4.16 16.35 16.97
N GLU A 578 2.90 16.08 16.66
CA GLU A 578 1.75 16.44 17.50
C GLU A 578 1.81 15.70 18.86
N TYR A 579 2.14 14.40 18.85
CA TYR A 579 2.35 13.60 20.05
C TYR A 579 3.48 14.16 20.93
N ALA A 580 4.62 14.55 20.33
CA ALA A 580 5.74 15.16 21.05
C ALA A 580 5.31 16.45 21.78
N GLN A 581 4.54 17.31 21.12
CA GLN A 581 4.00 18.54 21.74
C GLN A 581 3.06 18.20 22.88
N TYR A 582 2.11 17.30 22.65
CA TYR A 582 1.16 16.83 23.66
C TYR A 582 1.86 16.35 24.93
N ILE A 583 2.84 15.44 24.81
CA ILE A 583 3.50 14.89 26.00
C ILE A 583 4.41 15.91 26.70
N ASN A 584 5.02 16.84 25.95
CA ASN A 584 5.90 17.86 26.52
C ASN A 584 5.13 18.77 27.47
N ASP A 585 3.96 19.20 27.02
CA ASP A 585 3.10 20.16 27.73
C ASP A 585 2.28 19.46 28.82
N LYS A 586 1.59 18.36 28.48
CA LYS A 586 0.70 17.65 29.42
C LYS A 586 1.46 17.05 30.61
N PHE A 587 2.64 16.48 30.36
CA PHE A 587 3.41 15.77 31.38
C PHE A 587 4.64 16.55 31.88
N ASN A 588 4.76 17.83 31.50
CA ASN A 588 5.82 18.74 31.95
C ASN A 588 7.23 18.16 31.73
N ILE A 589 7.50 17.58 30.55
CA ILE A 589 8.84 17.11 30.21
C ILE A 589 9.80 18.31 30.14
N ASN A 590 9.31 19.49 29.75
CA ASN A 590 10.08 20.74 29.63
C ASN A 590 11.28 20.63 28.69
N CYS A 591 11.15 19.83 27.62
CA CYS A 591 12.15 19.71 26.57
C CYS A 591 12.11 20.96 25.67
N ASP A 592 13.29 21.45 25.24
CA ASP A 592 13.39 22.44 24.16
C ASP A 592 13.07 21.75 22.82
N LEU A 593 11.77 21.64 22.53
CA LEU A 593 11.20 20.90 21.41
C LEU A 593 11.01 21.81 20.19
N LYS A 594 11.43 21.32 19.02
CA LYS A 594 11.10 21.89 17.71
C LYS A 594 10.50 20.82 16.81
N VAL A 595 9.44 21.16 16.10
CA VAL A 595 8.79 20.26 15.12
C VAL A 595 8.96 20.86 13.72
N VAL A 596 9.59 20.10 12.82
CA VAL A 596 9.66 20.42 11.39
C VAL A 596 8.45 19.79 10.73
N LYS A 597 7.46 20.63 10.41
CA LYS A 597 6.16 20.20 9.87
C LYS A 597 6.28 19.61 8.47
N MET A 598 5.35 18.71 8.16
CA MET A 598 5.04 18.30 6.79
C MET A 598 4.30 19.42 6.03
N SER A 599 4.16 19.26 4.71
CA SER A 599 3.25 20.06 3.88
C SER A 599 2.44 19.16 2.96
N GLY A 600 1.16 19.47 2.75
CA GLY A 600 0.27 18.69 1.87
C GLY A 600 -0.48 17.54 2.56
N TRP A 601 -0.11 17.18 3.79
CA TRP A 601 -0.83 16.21 4.60
C TRP A 601 -1.99 16.86 5.36
N SER A 602 -3.14 16.17 5.43
CA SER A 602 -4.27 16.52 6.29
C SER A 602 -4.68 15.33 7.18
N GLN A 603 -5.42 15.62 8.24
CA GLN A 603 -5.78 14.65 9.29
C GLN A 603 -6.61 13.46 8.80
N ASP A 604 -7.37 13.64 7.73
CA ASP A 604 -8.20 12.62 7.07
C ASP A 604 -7.40 11.72 6.13
N MET A 605 -6.15 12.07 5.78
CA MET A 605 -5.33 11.27 4.87
C MET A 605 -4.75 10.04 5.54
N TYR A 606 -5.11 8.88 5.01
CA TYR A 606 -4.36 7.64 5.19
C TYR A 606 -3.04 7.69 4.42
N TYR A 607 -2.09 6.81 4.76
CA TYR A 607 -0.75 6.82 4.15
C TYR A 607 -0.79 6.72 2.62
N ASP A 608 -1.66 5.87 2.08
CA ASP A 608 -1.85 5.65 0.64
C ASP A 608 -2.48 6.86 -0.08
N GLU A 609 -3.05 7.81 0.66
CA GLU A 609 -3.65 9.04 0.13
C GLU A 609 -2.67 10.23 0.15
N THR A 610 -1.48 10.04 0.72
CA THR A 610 -0.49 11.12 0.85
C THR A 610 0.26 11.42 -0.45
N GLY A 611 0.17 10.55 -1.45
CA GLY A 611 1.03 10.60 -2.64
C GLY A 611 2.51 10.30 -2.32
N LEU A 612 2.79 9.74 -1.15
CA LEU A 612 4.04 9.03 -0.87
C LEU A 612 3.85 7.63 -1.44
N ASP A 613 4.26 7.42 -2.68
CA ASP A 613 3.96 6.22 -3.49
C ASP A 613 4.46 4.89 -2.90
N THR A 614 5.00 4.87 -1.68
CA THR A 614 5.66 3.71 -1.12
C THR A 614 5.70 3.68 0.41
N TRP A 615 5.02 2.67 0.96
CA TRP A 615 5.15 2.27 2.37
C TRP A 615 6.50 1.58 2.64
N VAL A 616 7.42 2.28 3.31
CA VAL A 616 8.64 1.65 3.85
C VAL A 616 8.34 1.05 5.21
N MET A 617 8.33 -0.28 5.28
CA MET A 617 7.98 -1.01 6.50
C MET A 617 8.80 -0.52 7.71
N PRO A 618 8.17 0.06 8.75
CA PRO A 618 8.92 0.60 9.88
C PRO A 618 9.60 -0.49 10.73
N SER A 619 9.02 -1.70 10.76
CA SER A 619 9.63 -2.89 11.36
C SER A 619 9.37 -4.15 10.54
N PRO A 620 10.13 -5.25 10.75
CA PRO A 620 9.97 -6.47 9.96
C PRO A 620 8.58 -7.09 9.99
N ASN A 621 7.80 -6.88 11.05
CA ASN A 621 6.43 -7.40 11.17
C ASN A 621 5.36 -6.32 11.00
N MET A 622 5.72 -5.17 10.40
CA MET A 622 4.80 -4.14 9.96
C MET A 622 4.90 -3.95 8.44
N PRO A 623 4.65 -5.02 7.65
CA PRO A 623 4.93 -4.99 6.23
C PRO A 623 4.02 -4.02 5.50
N THR A 624 2.73 -3.89 5.84
CA THR A 624 1.75 -3.13 5.03
C THR A 624 0.93 -2.13 5.85
N LEU A 625 0.24 -1.21 5.18
CA LEU A 625 -0.73 -0.31 5.80
C LEU A 625 -1.89 -1.08 6.45
N ASP A 626 -2.37 -2.15 5.81
CA ASP A 626 -3.40 -3.04 6.36
C ASP A 626 -2.97 -3.61 7.71
N THR A 627 -1.69 -4.02 7.81
CA THR A 627 -1.12 -4.48 9.07
C THR A 627 -1.19 -3.38 10.15
N ALA A 628 -0.87 -2.13 9.81
CA ALA A 628 -0.94 -1.00 10.76
C ALA A 628 -2.37 -0.74 11.24
N LEU A 629 -3.38 -0.86 10.36
CA LEU A 629 -4.79 -0.71 10.71
C LEU A 629 -5.22 -1.73 11.77
N VAL A 630 -5.00 -3.02 11.50
CA VAL A 630 -5.46 -4.09 12.40
C VAL A 630 -4.62 -4.20 13.68
N TYR A 631 -3.34 -3.81 13.62
CA TYR A 631 -2.39 -3.89 14.74
C TYR A 631 -2.91 -3.21 16.01
N THR A 632 -3.67 -2.11 15.87
CA THR A 632 -4.29 -1.36 16.98
C THR A 632 -5.17 -2.22 17.90
N GLY A 633 -5.76 -3.30 17.38
CA GLY A 633 -6.53 -4.26 18.16
C GLY A 633 -5.89 -5.64 18.27
N THR A 634 -5.26 -6.13 17.21
CA THR A 634 -4.78 -7.53 17.17
C THR A 634 -3.47 -7.76 17.91
N CYS A 635 -2.70 -6.71 18.23
CA CYS A 635 -1.48 -6.84 19.04
C CYS A 635 -1.75 -7.41 20.45
N VAL A 636 -2.98 -7.28 20.99
CA VAL A 636 -3.33 -7.83 22.31
C VAL A 636 -3.12 -9.34 22.41
N PHE A 637 -3.16 -10.05 21.28
CA PHE A 637 -2.89 -11.48 21.22
C PHE A 637 -1.45 -11.83 21.60
N GLU A 638 -0.49 -10.90 21.53
CA GLU A 638 0.87 -11.11 22.07
C GLU A 638 0.85 -11.50 23.56
N GLY A 639 -0.13 -11.02 24.33
CA GLY A 639 -0.32 -11.37 25.73
C GLY A 639 -1.04 -12.71 25.98
N THR A 640 -1.25 -13.53 24.95
CA THR A 640 -1.97 -14.82 25.00
C THR A 640 -1.16 -15.97 24.41
N ASN A 641 -1.66 -17.20 24.53
CA ASN A 641 -1.14 -18.37 23.82
C ASN A 641 -1.65 -18.49 22.36
N VAL A 642 -2.43 -17.54 21.84
CA VAL A 642 -2.87 -17.53 20.44
C VAL A 642 -1.82 -16.81 19.58
N SER A 643 -1.50 -17.36 18.41
CA SER A 643 -0.58 -16.73 17.46
C SER A 643 -1.21 -15.49 16.85
N GLU A 644 -0.45 -14.41 16.87
CA GLU A 644 -0.73 -13.16 16.18
C GLU A 644 -0.13 -13.13 14.76
N GLY A 645 0.17 -14.28 14.16
CA GLY A 645 0.60 -14.38 12.77
C GLY A 645 2.07 -14.03 12.51
N ARG A 646 2.85 -13.62 13.53
CA ARG A 646 4.32 -13.55 13.42
C ARG A 646 4.88 -14.90 12.96
N GLY A 647 5.90 -14.87 12.12
CA GLY A 647 6.39 -16.07 11.44
C GLY A 647 5.68 -16.38 10.12
N THR A 648 4.78 -15.52 9.68
CA THR A 648 4.16 -15.57 8.35
C THR A 648 4.47 -14.28 7.59
N THR A 649 3.96 -14.13 6.37
CA THR A 649 4.04 -12.90 5.58
C THR A 649 2.93 -11.89 5.92
N ARG A 650 1.95 -12.28 6.74
CA ARG A 650 0.78 -11.47 7.15
C ARG A 650 0.65 -11.41 8.68
N PRO A 651 1.67 -10.91 9.40
CA PRO A 651 1.59 -10.74 10.86
C PRO A 651 0.45 -9.81 11.22
N PHE A 652 -0.18 -10.05 12.38
CA PHE A 652 -1.30 -9.30 12.96
C PHE A 652 -2.62 -9.34 12.16
N GLU A 653 -2.57 -9.68 10.87
CA GLU A 653 -3.73 -9.98 10.04
C GLU A 653 -4.19 -11.44 10.21
N LEU A 654 -3.28 -12.35 10.58
CA LEU A 654 -3.57 -13.76 10.87
C LEU A 654 -3.59 -14.02 12.37
N ILE A 655 -4.72 -14.50 12.89
CA ILE A 655 -4.90 -14.88 14.30
C ILE A 655 -5.30 -16.34 14.39
N GLY A 656 -4.57 -17.16 15.16
CA GLY A 656 -4.88 -18.60 15.23
C GLY A 656 -4.03 -19.43 16.18
N ALA A 657 -4.42 -20.68 16.38
CA ALA A 657 -3.70 -21.67 17.18
C ALA A 657 -3.99 -23.10 16.69
N PRO A 658 -3.15 -24.11 17.00
CA PRO A 658 -3.35 -25.48 16.53
C PRO A 658 -4.65 -26.17 17.01
N TRP A 659 -5.31 -25.60 18.01
CA TRP A 659 -6.54 -26.12 18.61
C TRP A 659 -7.80 -25.37 18.17
N ILE A 660 -7.68 -24.34 17.33
CA ILE A 660 -8.81 -23.58 16.81
C ILE A 660 -9.32 -24.24 15.52
N ASN A 661 -10.64 -24.40 15.41
CA ASN A 661 -11.28 -24.70 14.14
C ASN A 661 -11.43 -23.40 13.34
N PRO A 662 -10.79 -23.26 12.16
CA PRO A 662 -10.76 -22.00 11.43
C PRO A 662 -12.14 -21.57 10.91
N ILE A 663 -13.01 -22.52 10.61
CA ILE A 663 -14.33 -22.26 10.00
C ILE A 663 -15.33 -21.85 11.07
N ASP A 664 -15.35 -22.58 12.19
CA ASP A 664 -16.21 -22.21 13.32
C ASP A 664 -15.88 -20.81 13.83
N LEU A 665 -14.58 -20.48 13.98
CA LEU A 665 -14.16 -19.15 14.43
C LEU A 665 -14.54 -18.05 13.43
N ALA A 666 -14.34 -18.28 12.13
CA ALA A 666 -14.72 -17.32 11.10
C ALA A 666 -16.23 -17.06 11.10
N ASN A 667 -17.05 -18.13 11.20
CA ASN A 667 -18.50 -18.01 11.25
C ASN A 667 -18.97 -17.24 12.48
N GLU A 668 -18.43 -17.56 13.66
CA GLU A 668 -18.77 -16.87 14.90
C GLU A 668 -18.42 -15.38 14.82
N LEU A 669 -17.21 -15.03 14.36
CA LEU A 669 -16.79 -13.64 14.23
C LEU A 669 -17.60 -12.86 13.19
N ASN A 670 -17.89 -13.46 12.03
CA ASN A 670 -18.73 -12.82 11.02
C ASN A 670 -20.18 -12.64 11.51
N SER A 671 -20.68 -13.51 12.39
CA SER A 671 -22.02 -13.38 12.98
C SER A 671 -22.18 -12.15 13.88
N LEU A 672 -21.06 -11.59 14.38
CA LEU A 672 -21.05 -10.35 15.16
C LEU A 672 -21.36 -9.11 14.30
N ASN A 673 -21.30 -9.21 12.97
CA ASN A 673 -21.55 -8.12 12.02
C ASN A 673 -20.75 -6.84 12.35
N LEU A 674 -19.46 -6.99 12.66
CA LEU A 674 -18.59 -5.87 12.99
C LEU A 674 -18.43 -4.93 11.77
N PRO A 675 -18.59 -3.60 11.93
CA PRO A 675 -18.47 -2.67 10.82
C PRO A 675 -17.09 -2.68 10.16
N GLY A 676 -17.08 -2.66 8.83
CA GLY A 676 -15.87 -2.49 8.01
C GLY A 676 -14.86 -3.64 8.04
N VAL A 677 -15.22 -4.82 8.56
CA VAL A 677 -14.32 -5.98 8.63
C VAL A 677 -15.03 -7.28 8.26
N LYS A 678 -14.30 -8.16 7.56
CA LYS A 678 -14.67 -9.56 7.33
C LYS A 678 -13.59 -10.50 7.84
N PHE A 679 -13.99 -11.68 8.28
CA PHE A 679 -13.10 -12.74 8.73
C PHE A 679 -13.14 -13.92 7.78
N ARG A 680 -11.98 -14.33 7.28
CA ARG A 680 -11.85 -15.53 6.45
C ARG A 680 -11.20 -16.63 7.27
N ALA A 681 -11.77 -17.83 7.24
CA ALA A 681 -11.11 -19.02 7.77
C ALA A 681 -9.71 -19.18 7.16
N ALA A 682 -8.69 -19.31 8.00
CA ALA A 682 -7.30 -19.39 7.58
C ALA A 682 -6.56 -20.52 8.31
N SER A 683 -5.61 -21.13 7.63
CA SER A 683 -4.67 -22.07 8.23
C SER A 683 -3.26 -21.66 7.85
N PHE A 684 -2.37 -21.54 8.83
CA PHE A 684 -1.02 -21.01 8.62
C PHE A 684 -0.02 -21.68 9.56
N THR A 685 1.24 -21.70 9.13
CA THR A 685 2.34 -22.34 9.87
C THR A 685 3.43 -21.32 10.18
N PRO A 686 3.48 -20.77 11.42
CA PRO A 686 4.51 -19.83 11.84
C PRO A 686 5.92 -20.41 11.73
N GLN A 687 6.84 -19.67 11.11
CA GLN A 687 8.25 -20.06 10.94
C GLN A 687 9.14 -19.58 12.11
N PHE A 688 8.68 -18.60 12.89
CA PHE A 688 9.22 -18.18 14.17
C PHE A 688 8.08 -17.72 15.08
N SER A 689 8.34 -17.35 16.34
CA SER A 689 7.33 -17.01 17.34
C SER A 689 6.46 -18.23 17.73
N LYS A 690 5.27 -17.98 18.28
CA LYS A 690 4.36 -18.99 18.83
C LYS A 690 4.09 -20.12 17.85
N TYR A 691 4.11 -21.35 18.35
CA TYR A 691 3.89 -22.58 17.60
C TYR A 691 4.94 -22.90 16.51
N SER A 692 6.03 -22.15 16.43
CA SER A 692 7.18 -22.48 15.58
C SER A 692 8.16 -23.43 16.27
N ALA A 693 8.97 -24.15 15.48
CA ALA A 693 10.07 -24.98 15.95
C ALA A 693 11.19 -24.17 16.62
N LEU A 694 11.24 -22.85 16.40
CA LEU A 694 12.24 -21.96 16.98
C LEU A 694 11.86 -21.51 18.40
N ASP A 695 10.58 -21.55 18.78
CA ASP A 695 10.14 -21.26 20.15
C ASP A 695 10.12 -22.54 21.01
N THR A 696 11.31 -23.08 21.25
CA THR A 696 11.45 -24.30 22.06
C THR A 696 11.12 -24.08 23.54
N ALA A 697 11.08 -22.82 24.00
CA ALA A 697 10.78 -22.48 25.39
C ALA A 697 9.29 -22.67 25.70
N ASN A 698 8.42 -22.22 24.80
CA ASN A 698 6.97 -22.30 25.00
C ASN A 698 6.33 -23.46 24.21
N TYR A 699 6.94 -23.89 23.10
CA TYR A 699 6.40 -24.91 22.18
C TYR A 699 7.48 -25.97 21.82
N PRO A 700 7.84 -26.88 22.74
CA PRO A 700 8.99 -27.78 22.61
C PRO A 700 8.80 -28.97 21.64
N THR A 701 7.87 -28.87 20.68
CA THR A 701 7.58 -29.95 19.71
C THR A 701 8.75 -30.23 18.77
N GLY A 702 9.68 -29.27 18.61
CA GLY A 702 10.78 -29.33 17.66
C GLY A 702 10.33 -29.26 16.19
N LYS A 703 9.07 -28.91 15.93
CA LYS A 703 8.44 -28.78 14.61
C LYS A 703 7.46 -27.63 14.60
N ASN A 704 7.38 -26.89 13.49
CA ASN A 704 6.34 -25.90 13.27
C ASN A 704 4.98 -26.60 13.31
N GLN A 705 4.00 -26.00 13.99
CA GLN A 705 2.64 -26.51 14.06
C GLN A 705 1.72 -25.68 13.17
N VAL A 706 0.78 -26.35 12.49
CA VAL A 706 -0.28 -25.68 11.74
C VAL A 706 -1.25 -25.05 12.74
N CYS A 707 -1.52 -23.76 12.59
CA CYS A 707 -2.54 -23.03 13.32
C CYS A 707 -3.80 -22.93 12.47
N GLY A 708 -4.94 -23.34 13.03
CA GLY A 708 -6.25 -22.94 12.51
C GLY A 708 -6.63 -21.58 13.09
N GLY A 709 -7.35 -20.76 12.34
CA GLY A 709 -7.75 -19.44 12.79
C GLY A 709 -8.44 -18.63 11.70
N VAL A 710 -8.26 -17.32 11.75
CA VAL A 710 -8.83 -16.37 10.79
C VAL A 710 -7.77 -15.41 10.25
N GLN A 711 -7.98 -14.99 9.01
CA GLN A 711 -7.41 -13.77 8.48
C GLN A 711 -8.47 -12.67 8.53
N LEU A 712 -8.12 -11.50 9.05
CA LEU A 712 -8.98 -10.33 9.00
C LEU A 712 -8.77 -9.57 7.70
N TYR A 713 -9.85 -9.00 7.16
CA TYR A 713 -9.81 -8.08 6.03
C TYR A 713 -10.63 -6.84 6.33
N VAL A 714 -9.99 -5.67 6.28
CA VAL A 714 -10.68 -4.38 6.40
C VAL A 714 -11.33 -4.07 5.05
N THR A 715 -12.65 -4.03 5.03
CA THR A 715 -13.47 -3.84 3.81
C THR A 715 -14.01 -2.41 3.69
N ASP A 716 -14.04 -1.68 4.79
CA ASP A 716 -14.38 -0.26 4.85
C ASP A 716 -13.62 0.37 6.02
N ARG A 717 -12.52 1.05 5.71
CA ARG A 717 -11.61 1.62 6.72
C ARG A 717 -12.21 2.78 7.50
N ASP A 718 -13.18 3.49 6.93
CA ASP A 718 -13.81 4.64 7.57
C ASP A 718 -14.79 4.20 8.67
N ASN A 719 -15.40 3.03 8.50
CA ASN A 719 -16.26 2.43 9.52
C ASN A 719 -15.54 1.40 10.42
N PHE A 720 -14.27 1.08 10.15
CA PHE A 720 -13.51 0.09 10.90
C PHE A 720 -12.99 0.60 12.24
N ASN A 721 -13.29 -0.14 13.32
CA ASN A 721 -12.71 0.09 14.64
C ASN A 721 -11.79 -1.08 15.05
N GLY A 722 -10.47 -0.85 14.95
CA GLY A 722 -9.47 -1.89 15.20
C GLY A 722 -9.49 -2.41 16.62
N VAL A 723 -9.63 -1.54 17.62
CA VAL A 723 -9.62 -1.92 19.04
C VAL A 723 -10.83 -2.77 19.41
N LYS A 724 -12.04 -2.31 19.03
CA LYS A 724 -13.27 -3.06 19.27
C LYS A 724 -13.25 -4.41 18.58
N THR A 725 -12.71 -4.47 17.36
CA THR A 725 -12.52 -5.72 16.61
C THR A 725 -11.58 -6.67 17.34
N GLY A 726 -10.42 -6.18 17.80
CA GLY A 726 -9.46 -6.98 18.58
C GLY A 726 -10.05 -7.56 19.87
N TYR A 727 -10.88 -6.78 20.58
CA TYR A 727 -11.60 -7.27 21.77
C TYR A 727 -12.67 -8.28 21.44
N ALA A 728 -13.44 -8.08 20.36
CA ALA A 728 -14.40 -9.07 19.89
C ALA A 728 -13.70 -10.41 19.64
N MET A 729 -12.61 -10.39 18.87
CA MET A 729 -11.83 -11.59 18.59
C MET A 729 -11.30 -12.27 19.84
N LEU A 730 -10.71 -11.51 20.76
CA LEU A 730 -10.15 -12.04 22.00
C LEU A 730 -11.22 -12.73 22.84
N TYR A 731 -12.38 -12.08 23.01
CA TYR A 731 -13.50 -12.62 23.77
C TYR A 731 -14.09 -13.86 23.07
N THR A 732 -14.32 -13.80 21.76
CA THR A 732 -14.83 -14.94 20.99
C THR A 732 -13.91 -16.16 21.10
N VAL A 733 -12.59 -16.00 20.91
CA VAL A 733 -11.65 -17.13 21.02
C VAL A 733 -11.62 -17.69 22.45
N ARG A 734 -11.60 -16.83 23.47
CA ARG A 734 -11.63 -17.25 24.88
C ARG A 734 -12.90 -18.05 25.19
N ASP A 735 -14.05 -17.57 24.71
CA ASP A 735 -15.36 -18.13 25.05
C ASP A 735 -15.66 -19.42 24.27
N MET A 736 -15.19 -19.53 23.02
CA MET A 736 -15.28 -20.77 22.23
C MET A 736 -14.34 -21.88 22.73
N TYR A 737 -13.19 -21.51 23.31
CA TYR A 737 -12.13 -22.46 23.69
C TYR A 737 -11.62 -22.26 25.14
N PRO A 738 -12.49 -22.26 26.16
CA PRO A 738 -12.13 -21.88 27.53
C PRO A 738 -11.10 -22.80 28.18
N ASP A 739 -11.06 -24.08 27.79
CA ASP A 739 -10.10 -25.06 28.33
C ASP A 739 -8.71 -24.99 27.67
N LYS A 740 -8.57 -24.22 26.58
CA LYS A 740 -7.35 -24.14 25.76
C LYS A 740 -6.74 -22.74 25.74
N PHE A 741 -7.59 -21.72 25.71
CA PHE A 741 -7.15 -20.33 25.73
C PHE A 741 -6.46 -20.00 27.04
N GLN A 742 -5.31 -19.33 26.96
CA GLN A 742 -4.55 -18.88 28.12
C GLN A 742 -3.95 -17.50 27.88
N TYR A 743 -4.04 -16.63 28.87
CA TYR A 743 -3.15 -15.47 28.96
C TYR A 743 -1.74 -15.94 29.35
N LEU A 744 -0.72 -15.22 28.88
CA LEU A 744 0.65 -15.48 29.32
C LEU A 744 0.78 -15.24 30.82
N SER A 745 1.58 -16.07 31.50
CA SER A 745 1.80 -16.00 32.96
C SER A 745 2.40 -14.68 33.45
N THR A 746 2.99 -13.90 32.54
CA THR A 746 3.52 -12.56 32.79
C THR A 746 2.43 -11.50 32.89
N ASN A 747 1.17 -11.83 32.56
CA ASN A 747 0.06 -10.89 32.39
C ASN A 747 0.41 -9.73 31.44
N PHE A 748 1.24 -10.00 30.42
CA PHE A 748 1.69 -8.96 29.48
C PHE A 748 0.53 -8.28 28.74
N ILE A 749 -0.60 -8.97 28.59
CA ILE A 749 -1.82 -8.38 28.04
C ILE A 749 -2.24 -7.11 28.78
N ASP A 750 -2.09 -7.05 30.11
CA ASP A 750 -2.52 -5.89 30.91
C ASP A 750 -1.71 -4.64 30.54
N LYS A 751 -0.46 -4.81 30.10
CA LYS A 751 0.39 -3.72 29.60
C LYS A 751 -0.01 -3.26 28.19
N LEU A 752 -0.52 -4.17 27.35
CA LEU A 752 -0.98 -3.87 26.01
C LEU A 752 -2.34 -3.16 26.03
N THR A 753 -3.30 -3.68 26.81
CA THR A 753 -4.63 -3.08 27.00
C THR A 753 -4.57 -1.84 27.90
N GLY A 754 -3.53 -1.72 28.73
CA GLY A 754 -3.37 -0.62 29.67
C GLY A 754 -4.28 -0.74 30.89
N ASN A 755 -4.78 -1.94 31.18
CA ASN A 755 -5.69 -2.23 32.29
C ASN A 755 -5.69 -3.75 32.59
N SER A 756 -6.16 -4.19 33.76
CA SER A 756 -6.36 -5.62 34.04
C SER A 756 -7.77 -6.14 33.73
N TYR A 757 -8.76 -5.25 33.55
CA TYR A 757 -10.16 -5.64 33.48
C TYR A 757 -10.50 -6.48 32.23
N VAL A 758 -9.74 -6.33 31.14
CA VAL A 758 -9.87 -7.19 29.95
C VAL A 758 -9.45 -8.63 30.27
N ARG A 759 -8.29 -8.82 30.92
CA ARG A 759 -7.81 -10.15 31.32
C ARG A 759 -8.73 -10.79 32.36
N GLU A 760 -9.19 -10.00 33.32
CA GLU A 760 -10.07 -10.44 34.40
C GLU A 760 -11.50 -10.74 33.92
N GLY A 761 -11.86 -10.36 32.69
CA GLY A 761 -13.21 -10.53 32.17
C GLY A 761 -14.26 -9.78 32.98
N LYS A 762 -13.88 -8.60 33.52
CA LYS A 762 -14.72 -7.83 34.45
C LYS A 762 -15.97 -7.26 33.77
N TYR A 763 -15.87 -6.96 32.47
CA TYR A 763 -16.91 -6.37 31.66
C TYR A 763 -17.28 -7.30 30.49
N THR A 764 -18.56 -7.27 30.12
CA THR A 764 -19.05 -7.82 28.85
C THR A 764 -18.46 -7.05 27.66
N LEU A 765 -18.58 -7.61 26.46
CA LEU A 765 -18.08 -6.96 25.25
C LEU A 765 -18.78 -5.62 24.97
N GLU A 766 -20.09 -5.55 25.24
CA GLU A 766 -20.89 -4.32 25.09
C GLU A 766 -20.45 -3.22 26.07
N GLU A 767 -20.27 -3.57 27.35
CA GLU A 767 -19.74 -2.64 28.36
C GLU A 767 -18.31 -2.18 28.02
N LEU A 768 -17.47 -3.05 27.48
CA LEU A 768 -16.14 -2.65 26.99
C LEU A 768 -16.23 -1.66 25.83
N TYR A 769 -17.19 -1.83 24.92
CA TYR A 769 -17.39 -0.89 23.81
C TYR A 769 -17.81 0.48 24.30
N GLU A 770 -18.68 0.57 25.30
CA GLU A 770 -19.05 1.83 25.94
C GLU A 770 -17.85 2.53 26.60
N ILE A 771 -16.99 1.77 27.30
CA ILE A 771 -15.75 2.29 27.89
C ILE A 771 -14.83 2.84 26.81
N VAL A 772 -14.60 2.05 25.75
CA VAL A 772 -13.76 2.43 24.62
C VAL A 772 -14.27 3.70 23.95
N ASP A 773 -15.56 3.81 23.65
CA ASP A 773 -16.13 4.99 22.99
C ASP A 773 -15.99 6.23 23.86
N LYS A 774 -16.34 6.11 25.15
CA LYS A 774 -16.25 7.22 26.08
C LYS A 774 -14.81 7.73 26.23
N GLU A 775 -13.86 6.84 26.47
CA GLU A 775 -12.47 7.20 26.69
C GLU A 775 -11.77 7.68 25.41
N SER A 776 -12.20 7.19 24.24
CA SER A 776 -11.77 7.72 22.94
C SER A 776 -12.20 9.18 22.76
N GLU A 777 -13.47 9.49 23.05
CA GLU A 777 -13.98 10.87 22.95
C GLU A 777 -13.35 11.82 23.97
N GLU A 778 -13.13 11.36 25.21
CA GLU A 778 -12.42 12.12 26.23
C GLU A 778 -10.99 12.46 25.79
N PHE A 779 -10.27 11.47 25.25
CA PHE A 779 -8.91 11.67 24.75
C PHE A 779 -8.88 12.55 23.49
N LYS A 780 -9.81 12.35 22.55
CA LYS A 780 -9.95 13.17 21.34
C LYS A 780 -10.14 14.64 21.68
N ALA A 781 -11.03 14.95 22.63
CA ALA A 781 -11.23 16.33 23.10
C ALA A 781 -9.98 16.91 23.78
N GLU A 782 -9.19 16.07 24.47
CA GLU A 782 -7.96 16.50 25.14
C GLU A 782 -6.84 16.89 24.15
N ILE A 783 -6.67 16.12 23.07
CA ILE A 783 -5.57 16.30 22.12
C ILE A 783 -5.80 17.40 21.07
N GLU A 784 -7.02 17.92 20.95
CA GLU A 784 -7.42 18.84 19.88
C GLU A 784 -6.55 20.11 19.80
N ASN A 785 -6.12 20.65 20.94
CA ASN A 785 -5.26 21.83 20.99
C ASN A 785 -3.81 21.60 20.55
N TYR A 786 -3.42 20.34 20.33
CA TYR A 786 -2.07 19.95 19.89
C TYR A 786 -2.03 19.61 18.40
N ARG A 787 -3.14 19.78 17.68
CA ARG A 787 -3.22 19.59 16.24
C ARG A 787 -2.48 20.70 15.50
N ILE A 788 -1.58 20.33 14.60
CA ILE A 788 -0.78 21.29 13.83
C ILE A 788 -1.05 21.25 12.32
N TYR A 789 -1.85 20.29 11.87
CA TYR A 789 -2.35 20.11 10.50
C TYR A 789 -3.88 20.29 10.48
N ILE A 790 -4.30 21.51 10.79
CA ILE A 790 -5.73 21.86 10.74
C ILE A 790 -6.03 22.17 9.26
N PRO A 791 -7.09 21.57 8.67
CA PRO A 791 -7.50 21.95 7.32
C PRO A 791 -7.70 23.46 7.28
N GLU A 792 -7.12 24.14 6.29
CA GLU A 792 -7.47 25.55 6.06
C GLU A 792 -8.97 25.60 5.78
N GLU A 793 -9.69 26.51 6.44
CA GLU A 793 -11.09 26.80 6.09
C GLU A 793 -11.14 27.03 4.58
N PRO A 794 -12.00 26.32 3.83
CA PRO A 794 -12.07 26.51 2.39
C PRO A 794 -12.31 27.99 2.12
N ILE A 795 -11.43 28.58 1.31
CA ILE A 795 -11.61 29.95 0.85
C ILE A 795 -12.75 29.89 -0.16
N ASN A 796 -13.94 30.36 0.22
CA ASN A 796 -15.02 30.62 -0.72
C ASN A 796 -14.68 31.92 -1.48
N ASN A 797 -14.17 31.80 -2.70
CA ASN A 797 -13.91 32.95 -3.55
C ASN A 797 -15.24 33.59 -3.98
N VAL A 798 -15.19 34.88 -4.31
CA VAL A 798 -16.40 35.57 -4.77
C VAL A 798 -16.49 35.38 -6.30
N PRO A 799 -17.64 34.97 -6.84
CA PRO A 799 -17.79 34.76 -8.28
C PRO A 799 -17.51 36.03 -9.08
N VAL A 800 -17.07 35.87 -10.33
CA VAL A 800 -16.68 36.97 -11.22
C VAL A 800 -17.62 37.05 -12.43
N ILE A 801 -18.33 38.18 -12.58
CA ILE A 801 -19.16 38.45 -13.76
C ILE A 801 -18.33 39.12 -14.87
N THR A 802 -18.32 38.50 -16.05
CA THR A 802 -17.79 39.11 -17.27
C THR A 802 -18.94 39.64 -18.12
N ALA A 803 -19.22 40.93 -17.97
CA ALA A 803 -20.10 41.74 -18.82
C ALA A 803 -19.35 43.01 -19.30
N ASN A 804 -19.66 43.49 -20.51
CA ASN A 804 -19.09 44.71 -21.08
C ASN A 804 -20.19 45.70 -21.46
N ASP A 805 -19.86 47.00 -21.49
CA ASP A 805 -20.74 48.06 -21.99
C ASP A 805 -21.10 47.79 -23.46
N LYS A 806 -22.34 48.13 -23.84
CA LYS A 806 -22.89 47.85 -25.17
C LYS A 806 -23.35 49.13 -25.85
N THR A 807 -23.23 49.18 -27.17
CA THR A 807 -23.85 50.23 -28.00
C THR A 807 -24.78 49.55 -28.99
N ILE A 808 -26.04 49.98 -29.04
CA ILE A 808 -27.06 49.46 -29.93
C ILE A 808 -27.74 50.61 -30.68
N LYS A 809 -28.33 50.32 -31.84
CA LYS A 809 -29.08 51.30 -32.61
C LYS A 809 -30.51 51.45 -32.10
N LEU A 810 -31.14 52.58 -32.45
CA LEU A 810 -32.54 52.83 -32.13
C LEU A 810 -33.44 51.71 -32.69
N ASN A 811 -34.27 51.14 -31.81
CA ASN A 811 -35.16 49.99 -32.05
C ASN A 811 -34.46 48.66 -32.37
N GLU A 812 -33.16 48.52 -32.12
CA GLU A 812 -32.47 47.23 -32.17
C GLU A 812 -32.88 46.35 -30.99
N ASP A 813 -33.09 45.04 -31.22
CA ASP A 813 -33.46 44.09 -30.18
C ASP A 813 -32.32 43.94 -29.15
N PHE A 814 -32.63 44.14 -27.87
CA PHE A 814 -31.66 44.05 -26.79
C PHE A 814 -31.96 42.89 -25.84
N ASN A 815 -31.06 41.90 -25.79
CA ASN A 815 -31.07 40.85 -24.78
C ASN A 815 -30.01 41.15 -23.69
N PRO A 816 -30.42 41.42 -22.43
CA PRO A 816 -29.49 41.76 -21.36
C PRO A 816 -28.53 40.62 -21.00
N LEU A 817 -28.87 39.35 -21.23
CA LEU A 817 -28.02 38.19 -20.88
C LEU A 817 -27.09 37.73 -22.01
N LYS A 818 -27.23 38.31 -23.22
CA LYS A 818 -26.36 37.94 -24.35
C LYS A 818 -24.90 38.35 -24.04
N ASP A 819 -23.94 37.46 -24.26
CA ASP A 819 -22.49 37.71 -24.05
C ASP A 819 -22.12 38.11 -22.60
N VAL A 820 -22.90 37.65 -21.62
CA VAL A 820 -22.58 37.80 -20.19
C VAL A 820 -22.28 36.42 -19.62
N THR A 821 -21.14 36.27 -18.95
CA THR A 821 -20.75 35.02 -18.29
C THR A 821 -20.39 35.26 -16.82
N ALA A 822 -20.45 34.21 -16.01
CA ALA A 822 -19.99 34.23 -14.63
C ALA A 822 -19.16 32.98 -14.36
N TYR A 823 -18.06 33.13 -13.65
CA TYR A 823 -17.18 32.02 -13.26
C TYR A 823 -16.79 32.17 -11.79
N ASP A 824 -16.70 31.06 -11.10
CA ASP A 824 -16.23 30.93 -9.74
C ASP A 824 -15.11 29.88 -9.66
N ASP A 825 -14.11 30.11 -8.81
CA ASP A 825 -12.94 29.22 -8.72
C ASP A 825 -13.31 27.86 -8.12
N GLU A 826 -14.32 27.79 -7.23
CA GLU A 826 -14.78 26.57 -6.58
C GLU A 826 -15.96 25.91 -7.32
N ASP A 827 -16.93 26.71 -7.79
CA ASP A 827 -18.16 26.20 -8.44
C ASP A 827 -18.10 26.15 -9.97
N GLY A 828 -17.07 26.72 -10.60
CA GLY A 828 -16.90 26.74 -12.05
C GLY A 828 -17.85 27.71 -12.77
N ASP A 829 -18.43 27.28 -13.90
CA ASP A 829 -19.28 28.16 -14.74
C ASP A 829 -20.68 28.38 -14.13
N LEU A 830 -20.90 29.59 -13.63
CA LEU A 830 -22.16 30.04 -13.03
C LEU A 830 -23.02 30.88 -13.99
N THR A 831 -22.75 30.86 -15.29
CA THR A 831 -23.42 31.72 -16.28
C THR A 831 -24.94 31.57 -16.27
N ALA A 832 -25.44 30.35 -16.06
CA ALA A 832 -26.88 30.07 -15.98
C ALA A 832 -27.56 30.66 -14.73
N SER A 833 -26.77 31.02 -13.71
CA SER A 833 -27.22 31.53 -12.41
C SER A 833 -27.23 33.06 -12.32
N ILE A 834 -26.81 33.76 -13.38
CA ILE A 834 -26.82 35.24 -13.42
C ILE A 834 -28.26 35.77 -13.38
N LYS A 835 -28.50 36.74 -12.50
CA LYS A 835 -29.75 37.48 -12.39
C LYS A 835 -29.58 38.91 -12.91
N VAL A 836 -30.57 39.41 -13.64
CA VAL A 836 -30.66 40.83 -14.03
C VAL A 836 -31.46 41.55 -12.95
N GLU A 837 -30.78 42.24 -12.05
CA GLU A 837 -31.39 42.97 -10.93
C GLU A 837 -32.06 44.27 -11.39
N GLU A 838 -31.48 44.92 -12.40
CA GLU A 838 -31.99 46.16 -12.97
C GLU A 838 -31.72 46.18 -14.47
N ASN A 839 -32.72 46.56 -15.26
CA ASN A 839 -32.58 46.81 -16.69
C ASN A 839 -33.41 48.05 -17.06
N THR A 840 -32.74 49.15 -17.33
CA THR A 840 -33.39 50.43 -17.66
C THR A 840 -33.44 50.72 -19.16
N VAL A 841 -32.95 49.80 -20.00
CA VAL A 841 -32.76 50.01 -21.44
C VAL A 841 -34.08 50.25 -22.17
N ASP A 842 -34.25 51.45 -22.73
CA ASP A 842 -35.34 51.80 -23.64
C ASP A 842 -34.78 51.97 -25.06
N THR A 843 -34.90 50.91 -25.88
CA THR A 843 -34.35 50.88 -27.25
C THR A 843 -35.03 51.88 -28.19
N SER A 844 -36.20 52.43 -27.81
CA SER A 844 -36.95 53.41 -28.62
C SER A 844 -36.47 54.85 -28.44
N LYS A 845 -35.57 55.10 -27.47
CA LYS A 845 -35.04 56.42 -27.16
C LYS A 845 -33.52 56.39 -27.11
N ALA A 846 -32.88 57.30 -27.84
CA ALA A 846 -31.44 57.48 -27.74
C ALA A 846 -31.05 58.01 -26.35
N GLY A 847 -30.03 57.42 -25.75
CA GLY A 847 -29.62 57.70 -24.38
C GLY A 847 -28.70 56.62 -23.82
N GLU A 848 -28.15 56.88 -22.64
CA GLU A 848 -27.40 55.88 -21.87
C GLU A 848 -28.33 55.27 -20.83
N TYR A 849 -28.30 53.94 -20.76
CA TYR A 849 -29.09 53.13 -19.85
C TYR A 849 -28.17 52.19 -19.09
N ILE A 850 -28.65 51.68 -17.96
CA ILE A 850 -27.90 50.74 -17.13
C ILE A 850 -28.57 49.38 -17.09
N VAL A 851 -27.72 48.35 -17.02
CA VAL A 851 -28.09 46.98 -16.64
C VAL A 851 -27.22 46.57 -15.47
N ASN A 852 -27.83 46.05 -14.40
CA ASN A 852 -27.14 45.54 -13.24
C ASN A 852 -27.37 44.03 -13.10
N TYR A 853 -26.28 43.28 -12.96
CA TYR A 853 -26.28 41.84 -12.81
C TYR A 853 -25.88 41.44 -11.40
N SER A 854 -26.35 40.29 -10.93
CA SER A 854 -25.85 39.61 -9.73
C SER A 854 -25.67 38.11 -10.00
N VAL A 855 -24.78 37.47 -9.25
CA VAL A 855 -24.63 36.01 -9.21
C VAL A 855 -24.15 35.60 -7.82
N SER A 856 -24.59 34.43 -7.35
CA SER A 856 -24.17 33.82 -6.09
C SER A 856 -23.68 32.41 -6.33
N ASP A 857 -22.62 32.02 -5.63
CA ASP A 857 -22.12 30.65 -5.54
C ASP A 857 -23.00 29.78 -4.62
N SER A 858 -22.69 28.48 -4.58
CA SER A 858 -23.39 27.46 -3.81
C SER A 858 -23.22 27.61 -2.30
N GLU A 859 -22.15 28.29 -1.86
CA GLU A 859 -21.83 28.57 -0.45
C GLU A 859 -22.29 29.98 0.01
N GLY A 860 -22.88 30.77 -0.90
CA GLY A 860 -23.60 32.00 -0.61
C GLY A 860 -22.81 33.30 -0.73
N ALA A 861 -21.56 33.28 -1.22
CA ALA A 861 -20.90 34.53 -1.62
C ALA A 861 -21.54 35.07 -2.91
N SER A 862 -21.36 36.36 -3.18
CA SER A 862 -22.08 37.01 -4.29
C SER A 862 -21.36 38.24 -4.80
N THR A 863 -21.52 38.49 -6.10
CA THR A 863 -21.01 39.69 -6.76
C THR A 863 -22.12 40.40 -7.54
N SER A 864 -21.87 41.67 -7.86
CA SER A 864 -22.72 42.41 -8.79
C SER A 864 -21.90 43.22 -9.77
N LYS A 865 -22.41 43.36 -11.00
CA LYS A 865 -21.74 44.12 -12.05
C LYS A 865 -22.74 44.98 -12.81
N LYS A 866 -22.42 46.26 -12.93
CA LYS A 866 -23.17 47.23 -13.73
C LYS A 866 -22.49 47.46 -15.07
N ILE A 867 -23.26 47.49 -16.14
CA ILE A 867 -22.83 47.92 -17.47
C ILE A 867 -23.70 49.07 -17.96
N ASN A 868 -23.14 49.88 -18.86
CA ASN A 868 -23.88 50.89 -19.61
C ASN A 868 -24.27 50.35 -21.00
N VAL A 869 -25.48 50.66 -21.42
CA VAL A 869 -26.00 50.37 -22.75
C VAL A 869 -26.38 51.69 -23.41
N THR A 870 -25.64 52.07 -24.43
CA THR A 870 -25.85 53.32 -25.18
C THR A 870 -26.71 53.04 -26.41
N VAL A 871 -27.88 53.69 -26.48
CA VAL A 871 -28.74 53.64 -27.67
C VAL A 871 -28.44 54.86 -28.53
N ILE A 872 -27.94 54.65 -29.75
CA ILE A 872 -27.57 55.72 -30.69
C ILE A 872 -28.56 55.82 -31.86
N LYS A 873 -28.74 57.04 -32.40
CA LYS A 873 -29.52 57.26 -33.62
C LYS A 873 -28.67 56.93 -34.84
N ASP A 874 -29.24 56.27 -35.84
CA ASP A 874 -28.59 56.07 -37.13
C ASP A 874 -28.38 57.44 -37.82
N ASN A 875 -27.13 57.77 -38.12
CA ASN A 875 -26.81 58.85 -39.04
C ASN A 875 -26.59 58.24 -40.42
N GLU A 876 -27.61 58.29 -41.28
CA GLU A 876 -27.44 58.19 -42.73
C GLU A 876 -27.00 59.56 -43.27
N ASP A 877 -25.75 59.63 -43.73
CA ASP A 877 -25.28 60.27 -44.97
C ASP A 877 -23.85 60.79 -44.82
N ASP A 878 -22.91 60.15 -45.52
CA ASP A 878 -22.07 60.91 -46.45
C ASP A 878 -21.54 59.99 -47.56
N ASN A 879 -22.22 60.10 -48.71
CA ASN A 879 -21.85 59.52 -49.98
C ASN A 879 -21.17 60.63 -50.80
N ASN A 880 -19.84 60.64 -50.94
CA ASN A 880 -19.22 61.35 -52.06
C ASN A 880 -17.81 60.83 -52.45
N GLY A 881 -17.80 60.04 -53.53
CA GLY A 881 -17.00 60.32 -54.72
C GLY A 881 -15.46 60.39 -54.65
N ASN A 882 -14.85 59.27 -55.04
CA ASN A 882 -14.00 59.14 -56.25
C ASN A 882 -12.46 58.91 -56.12
N THR A 883 -12.03 57.90 -56.90
CA THR A 883 -10.74 57.61 -57.56
C THR A 883 -9.52 57.03 -56.83
N ASN A 884 -9.21 55.78 -57.26
CA ASN A 884 -7.90 55.25 -57.69
C ASN A 884 -6.73 55.20 -56.70
N ASN A 885 -6.25 54.00 -56.32
CA ASN A 885 -5.28 53.19 -57.08
C ASN A 885 -4.74 52.01 -56.27
N ASN A 886 -4.34 50.99 -57.02
CA ASN A 886 -3.69 49.74 -56.61
C ASN A 886 -2.40 49.90 -55.78
N SER A 887 -2.09 48.76 -55.14
CA SER A 887 -0.76 48.17 -54.89
C SER A 887 -0.09 48.44 -53.55
N GLY A 888 0.29 47.32 -52.90
CA GLY A 888 1.70 47.12 -52.55
C GLY A 888 2.07 47.16 -51.07
N SER A 889 2.52 46.00 -50.61
CA SER A 889 3.75 45.81 -49.80
C SER A 889 3.81 46.33 -48.35
N LEU A 890 3.88 45.37 -47.42
CA LEU A 890 4.85 45.37 -46.30
C LEU A 890 6.24 45.81 -46.82
N PRO A 891 7.05 46.59 -46.07
CA PRO A 891 7.96 45.93 -45.13
C PRO A 891 8.46 46.74 -43.92
N GLN A 892 8.76 45.98 -42.86
CA GLN A 892 9.97 45.93 -42.03
C GLN A 892 10.62 47.14 -41.33
N THR A 893 11.14 46.77 -40.15
CA THR A 893 12.35 47.19 -39.43
C THR A 893 12.28 48.42 -38.51
N GLY A 894 12.07 48.14 -37.22
CA GLY A 894 13.17 47.98 -36.25
C GLY A 894 13.99 49.22 -35.86
N SER A 895 13.98 49.56 -34.57
CA SER A 895 15.18 49.53 -33.70
C SER A 895 14.92 50.12 -32.31
N ASN A 896 15.32 49.34 -31.29
CA ASN A 896 15.93 49.69 -30.00
C ASN A 896 15.45 50.93 -29.22
N VAL A 897 15.02 50.75 -27.97
CA VAL A 897 15.78 51.17 -26.75
C VAL A 897 15.39 50.29 -25.55
N ASN A 898 16.41 49.84 -24.83
CA ASN A 898 16.38 49.11 -23.55
C ASN A 898 16.19 50.05 -22.35
N GLY A 899 15.56 49.56 -21.28
CA GLY A 899 15.95 49.93 -19.91
C GLY A 899 14.95 50.79 -19.12
N SER A 900 14.54 50.23 -17.98
CA SER A 900 14.06 50.94 -16.78
C SER A 900 12.59 51.38 -16.74
N LEU A 901 11.65 50.43 -16.59
CA LEU A 901 10.34 50.72 -15.97
C LEU A 901 9.59 49.50 -15.38
N LEU A 902 10.31 48.52 -14.80
CA LEU A 902 9.66 47.34 -14.19
C LEU A 902 10.10 47.09 -12.73
N LEU A 903 10.32 48.16 -11.96
CA LEU A 903 10.72 48.07 -10.54
C LEU A 903 10.01 49.06 -9.61
N ILE A 904 8.90 49.68 -10.05
CA ILE A 904 8.13 50.64 -9.22
C ILE A 904 6.69 50.19 -8.93
N ILE A 905 6.20 49.10 -9.54
CA ILE A 905 4.80 48.65 -9.33
C ILE A 905 4.66 47.58 -8.23
N ILE A 906 5.74 46.92 -7.80
CA ILE A 906 5.68 45.87 -6.76
C ILE A 906 5.80 46.44 -5.32
N SER A 907 6.31 47.67 -5.15
CA SER A 907 6.47 48.28 -3.80
C SER A 907 5.27 49.11 -3.30
N LEU A 908 4.16 49.19 -4.05
CA LEU A 908 2.96 49.94 -3.65
C LEU A 908 1.79 49.06 -3.17
N CYS A 909 1.82 47.74 -3.40
CA CYS A 909 0.80 46.83 -2.88
C CYS A 909 1.08 46.28 -1.47
N MET A 910 2.33 46.35 -0.97
CA MET A 910 2.66 45.86 0.39
C MET A 910 2.40 46.85 1.54
N ILE A 911 2.01 48.10 1.25
CA ILE A 911 1.76 49.11 2.30
C ILE A 911 0.26 49.21 2.69
N TYR A 912 -0.65 48.61 1.91
CA TYR A 912 -2.10 48.68 2.20
C TYR A 912 -2.68 47.49 2.97
N MET A 913 -2.00 46.33 2.99
CA MET A 913 -2.43 45.17 3.79
C MET A 913 -1.94 45.18 5.25
N GLY A 914 -0.96 46.01 5.59
CA GLY A 914 -0.40 46.10 6.95
C GLY A 914 -1.21 46.94 7.96
N LYS A 915 -2.38 47.48 7.59
CA LYS A 915 -3.13 48.44 8.44
C LYS A 915 -4.57 48.04 8.81
N VAL A 916 -5.07 46.90 8.34
CA VAL A 916 -6.45 46.44 8.66
C VAL A 916 -6.50 45.35 9.74
N ILE A 917 -5.36 44.74 10.10
CA ILE A 917 -5.32 43.64 11.09
C ILE A 917 -5.06 44.12 12.53
N LEU A 918 -4.81 45.41 12.78
CA LEU A 918 -4.47 45.94 14.12
C LEU A 918 -5.58 46.73 14.85
N GLU A 919 -6.81 46.82 14.35
CA GLU A 919 -7.89 47.60 15.01
C GLU A 919 -9.07 46.80 15.60
N ASN A 920 -9.08 45.46 15.59
CA ASN A 920 -10.18 44.66 16.17
C ASN A 920 -9.85 43.84 17.45
N LYS A 921 -8.73 44.13 18.13
CA LYS A 921 -8.41 43.55 19.45
C LYS A 921 -8.14 44.62 20.52
N SER A 922 -9.08 45.54 20.75
CA SER A 922 -9.15 46.27 22.02
C SER A 922 -10.50 46.97 22.24
N LYS A 923 -11.47 46.25 22.82
CA LYS A 923 -12.52 46.80 23.70
C LYS A 923 -13.50 45.71 24.12
N LYS A 924 -13.34 45.17 25.33
CA LYS A 924 -14.43 44.92 26.29
C LYS A 924 -13.88 44.32 27.59
N VAL A 925 -13.60 45.21 28.54
CA VAL A 925 -13.49 44.91 29.97
C VAL A 925 -14.14 46.09 30.72
N ILE A 926 -15.25 45.79 31.43
CA ILE A 926 -15.81 46.45 32.65
C ILE A 926 -16.54 47.81 32.41
N ASP A 927 -17.75 48.14 32.92
CA ASP A 927 -18.55 47.75 34.10
C ASP A 927 -20.05 48.17 33.99
N LYS A 928 -20.90 47.51 34.79
CA LYS A 928 -22.14 47.96 35.49
C LYS A 928 -23.47 48.22 34.74
N LYS A 929 -24.43 47.31 34.98
CA LYS A 929 -25.43 47.48 36.05
C LYS A 929 -25.86 46.15 36.65
#